data_AF-A0A523XUH8-F1
#
_entry.id   AF-A0A523XUH8-F1
#
_cell.length_a   1.000
_cell.length_b   1.000
_cell.length_c   1.000
_cell.angle_alpha   90.00
_cell.angle_beta   90.00
_cell.angle_gamma   90.00
#
_symmetry.space_group_name_H-M   'P 1'
#
loop_
_entity.id
_entity.type
_entity.pdbx_description
1 polymer ?
#
loop_
_entity_poly.entity_id
_entity_poly.type
_entity_poly.pdbx_seq_one_letter_code
_entity_poly.pdbx_strand_id
1 'polypeptide(L)'
;MRAGRLKNLARQLAERQTISGHPMRSAPVLGHLQELEALLRNAHQYFSQASEDGPSLSHAGEWLLDNYYVAQRAIRQIREDMPKGFYRQLPKLDTPPLEGYPRIYELAQEVIRYCECRLDLGVVMRFVQAYQRVTSLTMGELWALPTMLRLWAFEYLVEALANIAGLHMPGVEVKSVATPPVRLADEEIVAHSITTLRTMAVQDWKVFFESVSHVDRVLRHDPANIYTSMDFDTRDRYRKVIEELARATDFDEKQVAQEAIGLAQDTQGRQALSRFSHIGFYLLDEGRAKLESRLGFRPSWSIRLRRWLFAHSSLVYLTSIGLLTLAILLSLVRYALVAGGNLWQLIGVAFMAVTPAMTVAVNLVNWLITYTIPPRVLPKMEFQDGIPVDYRTVVAVPALLSHPGDVESVLQQMELHYLGNADPHINFALLTDFVDAPQQDMPGDKSLLELAKGGVQALNQKYGQQTVGPFYLLHRRRKWNPSENCWMGWERKRGKLAELNRLILSNSNGLDEIASKGDDRDISFILQVGDLDVLSEVKYIITLDADTSLPPGSAKRLIATSAHPLNRAEFNPENGEVVAGYTVLQPRLEIRPESANQSIFTRVFAGDIGLDLYTRAVSDVYQDFFGEGIYAGKGIYDVATFERSLTGRVPENALLSHDLFEGIHGRAGLVTDVTLLEDYPPNYHTYTLRLHRWIRGDWQLLPWLLSRVPRTDGGREPNDLSMLDRWRIIDNLRRSMLMPSLLALLITGWLLLAGSALVWTMAGLLSLSVPFVTSFVTALVRGFRSKSLDGFVQSVWPVAVRWLLTLVFLPHEALLVVDAVASTLIRLIITHKRMLQWTSAAHTIRLFGKETKLALMWRRMIDAPLLGLTLALMAGLINPAALLVAAPLLLAWLVSPLIAHWISQPLVHEPTQLSDDQRQQLRCLARRTWNYFEQFVSPDDHWLPPDHFQEEPRGIVAHRTSPTNLGLMLLSTLAAFDLGYLGPLELVLRLRATFDSMSQLERYRGHFLNWYDTINLEPLPPRYVSTVDSGNLAACLLALKQGCLDLPQSPILRWKRWQGLLDILAVLKEILQSVERNGIDGTLKPLQPYLDHIRQQVLAVRNTPDDWVHLWSHLCNDAWQKLNQLLISFVESDASMLDASILSEMRLCADRIHHHLFSAHRELNMLLRWYTLLRHPPILFKQLESDPTVTDTSSNNIGTMWRSLVNALPTKARLNEVGEVCKAAQVRLSELQDWLDDQAG
;
A
#
# COMPACT_ATOMS: atom_id res chain seq x y z
N MET A 1 -37.91 29.79 20.72
CA MET A 1 -38.86 29.90 19.58
C MET A 1 -38.40 29.21 18.28
N ARG A 2 -37.20 29.47 17.74
CA ARG A 2 -36.72 28.87 16.45
C ARG A 2 -36.76 27.32 16.40
N ALA A 3 -36.31 26.63 17.46
CA ALA A 3 -36.32 25.16 17.50
C ALA A 3 -37.74 24.53 17.48
N GLY A 4 -38.77 25.24 17.94
CA GLY A 4 -40.16 24.79 17.86
C GLY A 4 -40.73 24.88 16.44
N ARG A 5 -40.36 25.94 15.70
CA ARG A 5 -40.75 26.11 14.28
C ARG A 5 -40.16 25.03 13.39
N LEU A 6 -38.87 24.69 13.56
CA LEU A 6 -38.20 23.61 12.83
C LEU A 6 -38.93 22.26 13.00
N LYS A 7 -39.28 21.90 14.24
CA LYS A 7 -39.97 20.62 14.52
C LYS A 7 -41.38 20.59 13.93
N ASN A 8 -42.09 21.71 13.94
CA ASN A 8 -43.43 21.80 13.33
C ASN A 8 -43.36 21.71 11.80
N LEU A 9 -42.38 22.37 11.17
CA LEU A 9 -42.14 22.27 9.73
C LEU A 9 -41.86 20.83 9.31
N ALA A 10 -40.98 20.13 10.03
CA ALA A 10 -40.65 18.74 9.77
C ALA A 10 -41.88 17.80 9.89
N ARG A 11 -42.76 18.04 10.88
CA ARG A 11 -44.01 17.27 11.06
C ARG A 11 -45.01 17.54 9.93
N GLN A 12 -45.23 18.81 9.58
CA GLN A 12 -46.13 19.19 8.50
C GLN A 12 -45.69 18.61 7.16
N LEU A 13 -44.39 18.61 6.88
CA LEU A 13 -43.85 17.98 5.68
C LEU A 13 -44.11 16.47 5.68
N ALA A 14 -43.88 15.80 6.81
CA ALA A 14 -44.10 14.36 6.94
C ALA A 14 -45.57 13.95 6.79
N GLU A 15 -46.51 14.78 7.26
CA GLU A 15 -47.96 14.57 7.12
C GLU A 15 -48.45 14.80 5.68
N ARG A 16 -47.81 15.72 4.93
CA ARG A 16 -48.17 16.06 3.55
C ARG A 16 -47.69 15.01 2.53
N GLN A 17 -46.51 14.43 2.74
CA GLN A 17 -45.88 13.57 1.76
C GLN A 17 -46.58 12.21 1.65
N THR A 18 -46.99 11.84 0.44
CA THR A 18 -47.53 10.52 0.11
C THR A 18 -46.63 9.80 -0.89
N ILE A 19 -46.39 8.50 -0.65
CA ILE A 19 -45.49 7.69 -1.47
C ILE A 19 -46.31 6.88 -2.47
N SER A 20 -45.83 6.80 -3.71
CA SER A 20 -46.47 5.99 -4.75
C SER A 20 -46.34 4.50 -4.46
N GLY A 21 -47.43 3.75 -4.59
CA GLY A 21 -47.45 2.29 -4.42
C GLY A 21 -46.80 1.51 -5.57
N HIS A 22 -46.39 2.18 -6.65
CA HIS A 22 -45.79 1.57 -7.83
C HIS A 22 -44.35 2.03 -8.07
N PRO A 23 -43.44 1.12 -8.46
CA PRO A 23 -42.06 1.48 -8.75
C PRO A 23 -41.96 2.31 -10.03
N MET A 24 -41.81 3.63 -9.90
CA MET A 24 -41.56 4.52 -11.03
C MET A 24 -40.11 4.40 -11.50
N ARG A 25 -39.91 4.19 -12.82
CA ARG A 25 -38.59 3.99 -13.44
C ARG A 25 -37.90 5.29 -13.88
N SER A 26 -38.63 6.41 -13.93
CA SER A 26 -38.09 7.71 -14.30
C SER A 26 -37.05 8.17 -13.27
N ALA A 27 -36.00 8.83 -13.75
CA ALA A 27 -34.94 9.40 -12.91
C ALA A 27 -34.79 10.90 -13.17
N PRO A 28 -35.84 11.70 -12.88
CA PRO A 28 -35.88 13.11 -13.25
C PRO A 28 -34.71 13.91 -12.64
N VAL A 29 -34.29 13.56 -11.42
CA VAL A 29 -33.11 14.15 -10.75
C VAL A 29 -31.81 14.00 -11.57
N LEU A 30 -31.59 12.85 -12.19
CA LEU A 30 -30.37 12.61 -12.97
C LEU A 30 -30.38 13.35 -14.31
N GLY A 31 -31.57 13.57 -14.89
CA GLY A 31 -31.73 14.42 -16.07
C GLY A 31 -31.47 15.88 -15.72
N HIS A 32 -32.11 16.36 -14.65
CA HIS A 32 -31.94 17.73 -14.13
C HIS A 32 -30.47 18.08 -13.84
N LEU A 33 -29.71 17.14 -13.26
CA LEU A 33 -28.28 17.36 -13.00
C LEU A 33 -27.46 17.66 -14.26
N GLN A 34 -27.82 17.10 -15.42
CA GLN A 34 -27.13 17.39 -16.69
C GLN A 34 -27.40 18.82 -17.16
N GLU A 35 -28.62 19.31 -16.96
CA GLU A 35 -29.03 20.66 -17.29
C GLU A 35 -28.32 21.68 -16.37
N LEU A 36 -28.27 21.41 -15.05
CA LEU A 36 -27.55 22.23 -14.09
C LEU A 36 -26.03 22.31 -14.38
N GLU A 37 -25.42 21.20 -14.83
CA GLU A 37 -24.00 21.21 -15.23
C GLU A 37 -23.77 22.06 -16.48
N ALA A 38 -24.66 21.99 -17.48
CA ALA A 38 -24.58 22.82 -18.67
C ALA A 38 -24.71 24.30 -18.32
N LEU A 39 -25.64 24.65 -17.43
CA LEU A 39 -25.85 26.03 -16.98
C LEU A 39 -24.69 26.55 -16.14
N LEU A 40 -24.13 25.75 -15.23
CA LEU A 40 -22.92 26.12 -14.49
C LEU A 40 -21.76 26.43 -15.45
N ARG A 41 -21.60 25.63 -16.51
CA ARG A 41 -20.56 25.86 -17.53
C ARG A 41 -20.78 27.15 -18.29
N ASN A 42 -22.03 27.44 -18.67
CA ASN A 42 -22.39 28.68 -19.36
C ASN A 42 -22.19 29.89 -18.44
N ALA A 43 -22.56 29.80 -17.16
CA ALA A 43 -22.34 30.85 -16.17
C ALA A 43 -20.83 31.07 -15.94
N HIS A 44 -20.03 30.01 -15.83
CA HIS A 44 -18.58 30.13 -15.73
C HIS A 44 -17.97 30.79 -16.97
N GLN A 45 -18.42 30.44 -18.18
CA GLN A 45 -17.97 31.09 -19.42
C GLN A 45 -18.34 32.58 -19.43
N TYR A 46 -19.58 32.92 -19.05
CA TYR A 46 -20.04 34.30 -18.93
C TYR A 46 -19.17 35.10 -17.96
N PHE A 47 -18.97 34.59 -16.73
CA PHE A 47 -18.15 35.29 -15.74
C PHE A 47 -16.67 35.32 -16.12
N SER A 48 -16.14 34.33 -16.85
CA SER A 48 -14.76 34.36 -17.38
C SER A 48 -14.59 35.42 -18.45
N GLN A 49 -15.54 35.56 -19.38
CA GLN A 49 -15.51 36.59 -20.44
C GLN A 49 -15.73 37.99 -19.87
N ALA A 50 -16.73 38.17 -19.00
CA ALA A 50 -16.96 39.43 -18.29
C ALA A 50 -15.78 39.83 -17.39
N SER A 51 -14.96 38.86 -17.02
CA SER A 51 -13.74 39.03 -16.23
C SER A 51 -12.57 39.56 -17.07
N GLU A 52 -12.56 39.29 -18.38
CA GLU A 52 -11.57 39.76 -19.35
C GLU A 52 -11.88 41.20 -19.84
N ASP A 53 -13.16 41.57 -19.95
CA ASP A 53 -13.62 42.82 -20.59
C ASP A 53 -13.62 44.09 -19.69
N GLY A 54 -13.42 43.96 -18.36
CA GLY A 54 -13.31 45.05 -17.35
C GLY A 54 -14.28 46.25 -17.51
N PRO A 55 -15.43 46.31 -16.78
CA PRO A 55 -15.42 46.62 -15.34
C PRO A 55 -16.48 45.87 -14.48
N SER A 56 -16.18 45.76 -13.17
CA SER A 56 -17.01 45.22 -12.07
C SER A 56 -17.66 43.86 -12.32
N LEU A 57 -16.87 42.79 -12.17
CA LEU A 57 -17.43 41.47 -11.92
C LEU A 57 -18.20 41.51 -10.59
N SER A 58 -19.39 40.90 -10.53
CA SER A 58 -20.06 40.71 -9.23
C SER A 58 -19.14 39.93 -8.29
N HIS A 59 -19.22 40.19 -6.98
CA HIS A 59 -18.43 39.45 -5.99
C HIS A 59 -18.69 37.94 -6.08
N ALA A 60 -19.92 37.55 -6.45
CA ALA A 60 -20.30 36.17 -6.71
C ALA A 60 -19.63 35.56 -7.96
N GLY A 61 -19.40 36.36 -9.00
CA GLY A 61 -18.66 35.94 -10.19
C GLY A 61 -17.19 35.63 -9.88
N GLU A 62 -16.54 36.47 -9.08
CA GLU A 62 -15.15 36.24 -8.64
C GLU A 62 -15.08 35.01 -7.75
N TRP A 63 -16.00 34.93 -6.79
CA TRP A 63 -16.11 33.80 -5.88
C TRP A 63 -16.38 32.49 -6.62
N LEU A 64 -17.17 32.48 -7.70
CA LEU A 64 -17.37 31.30 -8.54
C LEU A 64 -16.07 30.87 -9.22
N LEU A 65 -15.36 31.80 -9.85
CA LEU A 65 -14.12 31.49 -10.59
C LEU A 65 -13.10 30.84 -9.64
N ASP A 66 -12.93 31.39 -8.45
CA ASP A 66 -12.05 30.86 -7.40
C ASP A 66 -12.49 29.48 -6.85
N ASN A 67 -13.77 29.12 -7.01
CA ASN A 67 -14.38 27.94 -6.40
C ASN A 67 -14.98 26.95 -7.40
N TYR A 68 -14.76 27.14 -8.70
CA TYR A 68 -15.39 26.34 -9.73
C TYR A 68 -15.09 24.84 -9.57
N TYR A 69 -13.88 24.50 -9.11
CA TYR A 69 -13.49 23.12 -8.78
C TYR A 69 -14.35 22.47 -7.69
N VAL A 70 -14.89 23.25 -6.73
CA VAL A 70 -15.78 22.75 -5.67
C VAL A 70 -17.11 22.29 -6.29
N ALA A 71 -17.65 23.08 -7.21
CA ALA A 71 -18.88 22.76 -7.94
C ALA A 71 -18.69 21.53 -8.85
N GLN A 72 -17.57 21.45 -9.58
CA GLN A 72 -17.22 20.29 -10.39
C GLN A 72 -17.07 19.01 -9.55
N ARG A 73 -16.38 19.11 -8.40
CA ARG A 73 -16.24 17.99 -7.46
C ARG A 73 -17.60 17.54 -6.92
N ALA A 74 -18.50 18.47 -6.60
CA ALA A 74 -19.84 18.17 -6.13
C ALA A 74 -20.66 17.40 -7.19
N ILE A 75 -20.64 17.81 -8.45
CA ILE A 75 -21.30 17.08 -9.56
C ILE A 75 -20.77 15.66 -9.67
N ARG A 76 -19.43 15.51 -9.64
CA ARG A 76 -18.79 14.20 -9.72
C ARG A 76 -19.23 13.28 -8.57
N GLN A 77 -19.22 13.79 -7.33
CA GLN A 77 -19.70 13.05 -6.17
C GLN A 77 -21.18 12.68 -6.27
N ILE A 78 -22.05 13.60 -6.74
CA ILE A 78 -23.47 13.27 -6.91
C ILE A 78 -23.66 12.11 -7.91
N ARG A 79 -22.88 12.06 -8.99
CA ARG A 79 -22.92 10.95 -9.96
C ARG A 79 -22.41 9.63 -9.38
N GLU A 80 -21.33 9.69 -8.61
CA GLU A 80 -20.72 8.51 -7.98
C GLU A 80 -21.63 7.93 -6.87
N ASP A 81 -22.23 8.79 -6.04
CA ASP A 81 -23.07 8.42 -4.91
C ASP A 81 -24.50 8.01 -5.33
N MET A 82 -24.95 8.37 -6.54
CA MET A 82 -26.32 8.14 -7.01
C MET A 82 -26.41 7.29 -8.30
N PRO A 83 -25.94 6.03 -8.28
CA PRO A 83 -26.10 5.14 -9.42
C PRO A 83 -27.59 4.85 -9.69
N LYS A 84 -27.97 4.67 -10.96
CA LYS A 84 -29.36 4.42 -11.40
C LYS A 84 -30.06 3.30 -10.62
N GLY A 85 -29.31 2.25 -10.23
CA GLY A 85 -29.82 1.13 -9.45
C GLY A 85 -30.25 1.54 -8.03
N PHE A 86 -29.45 2.36 -7.35
CA PHE A 86 -29.77 2.88 -6.01
C PHE A 86 -30.92 3.88 -6.06
N TYR A 87 -30.91 4.81 -7.04
CA TYR A 87 -31.98 5.79 -7.21
C TYR A 87 -33.38 5.15 -7.37
N ARG A 88 -33.46 4.04 -8.09
CA ARG A 88 -34.72 3.29 -8.30
C ARG A 88 -35.28 2.66 -7.04
N GLN A 89 -34.45 2.46 -6.01
CA GLN A 89 -34.86 1.86 -4.74
C GLN A 89 -35.46 2.91 -3.78
N LEU A 90 -35.26 4.20 -4.04
CA LEU A 90 -35.77 5.27 -3.17
C LEU A 90 -37.28 5.48 -3.36
N PRO A 91 -38.07 5.59 -2.27
CA PRO A 91 -39.50 5.90 -2.31
C PRO A 91 -39.80 7.18 -3.09
N LYS A 92 -40.76 7.12 -4.02
CA LYS A 92 -41.15 8.25 -4.87
C LYS A 92 -42.45 8.90 -4.39
N LEU A 93 -42.54 10.21 -4.54
CA LEU A 93 -43.75 10.97 -4.25
C LEU A 93 -44.83 10.71 -5.31
N ASP A 94 -46.09 10.61 -4.88
CA ASP A 94 -47.27 10.38 -5.73
C ASP A 94 -48.05 11.67 -6.04
N THR A 95 -47.66 12.80 -5.43
CA THR A 95 -48.38 14.07 -5.52
C THR A 95 -47.59 15.12 -6.31
N PRO A 96 -48.23 15.82 -7.28
CA PRO A 96 -47.65 17.00 -7.93
C PRO A 96 -47.27 18.10 -6.92
N PRO A 97 -46.24 18.94 -7.19
CA PRO A 97 -45.47 19.05 -8.43
C PRO A 97 -44.26 18.10 -8.54
N LEU A 98 -43.91 17.35 -7.49
CA LEU A 98 -42.73 16.48 -7.43
C LEU A 98 -43.04 14.99 -7.66
N GLU A 99 -44.09 14.70 -8.44
CA GLU A 99 -44.45 13.31 -8.77
C GLU A 99 -43.26 12.58 -9.43
N GLY A 100 -42.92 11.40 -8.93
CA GLY A 100 -41.77 10.62 -9.40
C GLY A 100 -40.40 11.04 -8.88
N TYR A 101 -40.29 12.12 -8.09
CA TYR A 101 -39.05 12.45 -7.36
C TYR A 101 -38.94 11.65 -6.06
N PRO A 102 -37.73 11.35 -5.57
CA PRO A 102 -37.54 10.73 -4.26
C PRO A 102 -38.10 11.65 -3.17
N ARG A 103 -38.84 11.10 -2.22
CA ARG A 103 -39.35 11.87 -1.06
C ARG A 103 -38.24 12.62 -0.32
N ILE A 104 -37.06 12.00 -0.21
CA ILE A 104 -35.89 12.58 0.43
C ILE A 104 -35.32 13.82 -0.31
N TYR A 105 -35.65 13.99 -1.59
CA TYR A 105 -35.28 15.20 -2.35
C TYR A 105 -36.06 16.42 -1.85
N GLU A 106 -37.39 16.33 -1.66
CA GLU A 106 -38.19 17.42 -1.08
C GLU A 106 -37.80 17.70 0.38
N LEU A 107 -37.47 16.66 1.15
CA LEU A 107 -36.97 16.82 2.52
C LEU A 107 -35.67 17.63 2.55
N ALA A 108 -34.71 17.30 1.69
CA ALA A 108 -33.44 18.02 1.60
C ALA A 108 -33.66 19.49 1.21
N GLN A 109 -34.62 19.79 0.33
CA GLN A 109 -34.97 21.15 -0.04
C GLN A 109 -35.41 21.99 1.17
N GLU A 110 -36.39 21.49 1.92
CA GLU A 110 -36.95 22.23 3.07
C GLU A 110 -35.90 22.48 4.14
N VAL A 111 -34.96 21.55 4.32
CA VAL A 111 -33.80 21.72 5.21
C VAL A 111 -32.87 22.82 4.71
N ILE A 112 -32.46 22.79 3.44
CA ILE A 112 -31.57 23.80 2.85
C ILE A 112 -32.21 25.19 2.90
N ARG A 113 -33.50 25.28 2.60
CA ARG A 113 -34.26 26.53 2.66
C ARG A 113 -34.40 27.09 4.06
N TYR A 114 -34.72 26.24 5.05
CA TYR A 114 -34.79 26.66 6.44
C TYR A 114 -33.43 27.17 6.95
N CYS A 115 -32.34 26.55 6.48
CA CYS A 115 -30.98 26.92 6.82
C CYS A 115 -30.42 28.07 5.96
N GLU A 116 -31.21 28.64 5.03
CA GLU A 116 -30.76 29.75 4.17
C GLU A 116 -29.45 29.42 3.42
N CYS A 117 -29.35 28.19 2.90
CA CYS A 117 -28.16 27.61 2.25
C CYS A 117 -26.90 27.50 3.13
N ARG A 118 -26.97 27.86 4.41
CA ARG A 118 -25.89 27.69 5.41
C ARG A 118 -26.17 26.48 6.28
N LEU A 119 -25.78 25.29 5.80
CA LEU A 119 -26.16 24.03 6.41
C LEU A 119 -25.47 23.82 7.78
N ASP A 120 -26.27 23.64 8.82
CA ASP A 120 -25.83 23.13 10.13
C ASP A 120 -26.35 21.69 10.32
N LEU A 121 -25.44 20.73 10.45
CA LEU A 121 -25.77 19.32 10.67
C LEU A 121 -26.60 19.07 11.92
N GLY A 122 -26.42 19.86 12.98
CA GLY A 122 -27.26 19.80 14.17
C GLY A 122 -28.72 20.15 13.86
N VAL A 123 -28.96 21.07 12.92
CA VAL A 123 -30.31 21.38 12.41
C VAL A 123 -30.84 20.22 11.57
N VAL A 124 -30.03 19.68 10.64
CA VAL A 124 -30.41 18.53 9.81
C VAL A 124 -30.83 17.35 10.68
N MET A 125 -30.02 16.98 11.67
CA MET A 125 -30.30 15.88 12.61
C MET A 125 -31.63 16.09 13.34
N ARG A 126 -31.86 17.29 13.89
CA ARG A 126 -33.12 17.61 14.60
C ARG A 126 -34.33 17.59 13.66
N PHE A 127 -34.17 18.05 12.42
CA PHE A 127 -35.24 18.04 11.41
C PHE A 127 -35.61 16.59 11.06
N VAL A 128 -34.64 15.76 10.70
CA VAL A 128 -34.84 14.35 10.38
C VAL A 128 -35.45 13.59 11.56
N GLN A 129 -34.99 13.83 12.79
CA GLN A 129 -35.57 13.22 13.98
C GLN A 129 -37.01 13.67 14.26
N ALA A 130 -37.39 14.90 13.92
CA ALA A 130 -38.75 15.40 14.07
C ALA A 130 -39.68 14.86 12.98
N TYR A 131 -39.19 14.79 11.75
CA TYR A 131 -39.87 14.20 10.59
C TYR A 131 -40.22 12.73 10.86
N GLN A 132 -39.23 11.95 11.32
CA GLN A 132 -39.41 10.51 11.56
C GLN A 132 -40.33 10.16 12.75
N ARG A 133 -40.80 11.15 13.52
CA ARG A 133 -41.86 10.94 14.53
C ARG A 133 -43.24 10.75 13.90
N VAL A 134 -43.44 11.21 12.67
CA VAL A 134 -44.69 11.05 11.92
C VAL A 134 -44.53 9.88 10.95
N THR A 135 -43.51 9.93 10.09
CA THR A 135 -43.30 8.95 9.02
C THR A 135 -41.86 8.47 9.00
N SER A 136 -41.63 7.16 9.09
CA SER A 136 -40.27 6.60 9.10
C SER A 136 -39.59 6.72 7.73
N LEU A 137 -38.30 7.04 7.75
CA LEU A 137 -37.42 7.02 6.58
C LEU A 137 -36.71 5.67 6.53
N THR A 138 -36.54 5.14 5.33
CA THR A 138 -35.72 3.94 5.09
C THR A 138 -34.23 4.26 5.24
N MET A 139 -33.41 3.26 5.53
CA MET A 139 -31.95 3.43 5.59
C MET A 139 -31.38 3.91 4.25
N GLY A 140 -31.94 3.44 3.11
CA GLY A 140 -31.60 3.94 1.79
C GLY A 140 -31.87 5.44 1.61
N GLU A 141 -32.98 5.96 2.15
CA GLU A 141 -33.26 7.41 2.14
C GLU A 141 -32.27 8.18 3.01
N LEU A 142 -31.95 7.68 4.22
CA LEU A 142 -30.97 8.34 5.10
C LEU A 142 -29.57 8.43 4.46
N TRP A 143 -29.16 7.38 3.73
CA TRP A 143 -27.91 7.38 2.96
C TRP A 143 -27.96 8.26 1.71
N ALA A 144 -29.13 8.48 1.12
CA ALA A 144 -29.31 9.38 -0.02
C ALA A 144 -29.36 10.86 0.39
N LEU A 145 -29.71 11.18 1.64
CA LEU A 145 -29.85 12.55 2.14
C LEU A 145 -28.61 13.44 1.92
N PRO A 146 -27.36 13.00 2.19
CA PRO A 146 -26.17 13.80 1.91
C PRO A 146 -26.08 14.21 0.44
N THR A 147 -26.38 13.30 -0.47
CA THR A 147 -26.33 13.57 -1.90
C THR A 147 -27.46 14.51 -2.34
N MET A 148 -28.65 14.39 -1.73
CA MET A 148 -29.78 15.30 -2.01
C MET A 148 -29.56 16.71 -1.47
N LEU A 149 -28.98 16.85 -0.26
CA LEU A 149 -28.58 18.14 0.29
C LEU A 149 -27.52 18.81 -0.60
N ARG A 150 -26.59 18.02 -1.13
CA ARG A 150 -25.53 18.50 -2.03
C ARG A 150 -26.10 18.96 -3.35
N LEU A 151 -27.06 18.20 -3.89
CA LEU A 151 -27.78 18.56 -5.09
C LEU A 151 -28.56 19.87 -4.92
N TRP A 152 -29.27 20.05 -3.81
CA TRP A 152 -29.99 21.31 -3.56
C TRP A 152 -29.06 22.50 -3.34
N ALA A 153 -27.97 22.34 -2.59
CA ALA A 153 -26.97 23.39 -2.46
C ALA A 153 -26.36 23.76 -3.84
N PHE A 154 -26.15 22.76 -4.70
CA PHE A 154 -25.68 22.97 -6.05
C PHE A 154 -26.73 23.65 -6.95
N GLU A 155 -28.00 23.26 -6.82
CA GLU A 155 -29.10 23.84 -7.58
C GLU A 155 -29.31 25.32 -7.23
N TYR A 156 -29.31 25.68 -5.94
CA TYR A 156 -29.37 27.09 -5.50
C TYR A 156 -28.14 27.89 -5.93
N LEU A 157 -26.95 27.28 -5.93
CA LEU A 157 -25.74 27.91 -6.48
C LEU A 157 -25.93 28.25 -7.96
N VAL A 158 -26.35 27.29 -8.77
CA VAL A 158 -26.55 27.48 -10.22
C VAL A 158 -27.67 28.48 -10.51
N GLU A 159 -28.76 28.43 -9.75
CA GLU A 159 -29.88 29.38 -9.89
C GLU A 159 -29.42 30.82 -9.61
N ALA A 160 -28.72 31.06 -8.49
CA ALA A 160 -28.20 32.37 -8.15
C ALA A 160 -27.20 32.89 -9.21
N LEU A 161 -26.31 32.02 -9.69
CA LEU A 161 -25.36 32.37 -10.75
C LEU A 161 -26.05 32.67 -12.09
N ALA A 162 -27.07 31.89 -12.44
CA ALA A 162 -27.86 32.11 -13.66
C ALA A 162 -28.61 33.44 -13.58
N ASN A 163 -29.21 33.78 -12.43
CA ASN A 163 -29.88 35.07 -12.20
C ASN A 163 -28.89 36.24 -12.38
N ILE A 164 -27.71 36.14 -11.78
CA ILE A 164 -26.66 37.18 -11.90
C ILE A 164 -26.15 37.29 -13.35
N ALA A 165 -26.02 36.17 -14.06
CA ALA A 165 -25.57 36.13 -15.45
C ALA A 165 -26.68 36.41 -16.50
N GLY A 166 -27.92 36.62 -16.07
CA GLY A 166 -29.07 36.79 -16.98
C GLY A 166 -29.42 35.55 -17.82
N LEU A 167 -29.03 34.36 -17.36
CA LEU A 167 -29.29 33.08 -18.03
C LEU A 167 -30.67 32.53 -17.62
N HIS A 168 -31.38 31.90 -18.55
CA HIS A 168 -32.69 31.31 -18.27
C HIS A 168 -32.55 29.91 -17.64
N MET A 169 -33.09 29.74 -16.43
CA MET A 169 -33.20 28.45 -15.75
C MET A 169 -34.50 27.74 -16.15
N PRO A 170 -34.44 26.51 -16.71
CA PRO A 170 -35.59 25.61 -16.68
C PRO A 170 -35.76 25.09 -15.25
N GLY A 171 -36.74 25.63 -14.52
CA GLY A 171 -36.94 25.33 -13.10
C GLY A 171 -37.92 24.18 -12.84
N VAL A 172 -37.65 23.39 -11.80
CA VAL A 172 -38.65 22.56 -11.13
C VAL A 172 -39.28 23.39 -10.01
N GLU A 173 -40.47 23.96 -10.23
CA GLU A 173 -41.15 24.73 -9.18
C GLU A 173 -41.66 23.81 -8.06
N VAL A 174 -40.97 23.80 -6.91
CA VAL A 174 -41.42 23.09 -5.72
C VAL A 174 -42.13 24.03 -4.75
N LYS A 175 -43.42 23.79 -4.50
CA LYS A 175 -44.22 24.54 -3.52
C LYS A 175 -43.79 24.22 -2.08
N SER A 176 -43.16 25.22 -1.45
CA SER A 176 -42.72 25.26 -0.04
C SER A 176 -43.83 24.90 0.95
N VAL A 177 -43.48 24.16 2.01
CA VAL A 177 -44.30 24.11 3.24
C VAL A 177 -43.91 25.24 4.20
N ALA A 178 -42.67 25.71 4.17
CA ALA A 178 -42.23 26.86 4.95
C ALA A 178 -42.89 28.18 4.44
N THR A 179 -43.27 29.07 5.37
CA THR A 179 -43.50 30.51 5.06
C THR A 179 -42.30 31.07 4.30
N PRO A 180 -42.49 31.98 3.32
CA PRO A 180 -41.41 32.43 2.45
C PRO A 180 -40.22 32.88 3.31
N PRO A 181 -39.01 32.35 3.07
CA PRO A 181 -37.83 32.83 3.76
C PRO A 181 -37.61 34.31 3.40
N VAL A 182 -36.89 35.03 4.26
CA VAL A 182 -36.34 36.34 3.90
C VAL A 182 -35.53 36.15 2.62
N ARG A 183 -35.83 36.89 1.53
CA ARG A 183 -35.07 36.80 0.29
C ARG A 183 -33.64 37.25 0.58
N LEU A 184 -32.70 36.30 0.63
CA LEU A 184 -31.27 36.60 0.56
C LEU A 184 -30.93 37.15 -0.82
N ALA A 185 -29.86 37.93 -0.90
CA ALA A 185 -29.31 38.33 -2.20
C ALA A 185 -28.66 37.12 -2.88
N ASP A 186 -28.69 37.07 -4.22
CA ASP A 186 -28.08 35.97 -4.99
C ASP A 186 -26.59 35.78 -4.65
N GLU A 187 -25.87 36.87 -4.35
CA GLU A 187 -24.46 36.80 -3.94
C GLU A 187 -24.24 36.03 -2.62
N GLU A 188 -25.14 36.21 -1.64
CA GLU A 188 -25.07 35.49 -0.36
C GLU A 188 -25.39 34.00 -0.56
N ILE A 189 -26.32 33.68 -1.48
CA ILE A 189 -26.66 32.30 -1.84
C ILE A 189 -25.45 31.59 -2.45
N VAL A 190 -24.71 32.25 -3.33
CA VAL A 190 -23.47 31.71 -3.94
C VAL A 190 -22.45 31.38 -2.85
N ALA A 191 -22.16 32.33 -1.96
CA ALA A 191 -21.19 32.13 -0.88
C ALA A 191 -21.61 31.00 0.06
N HIS A 192 -22.85 31.01 0.56
CA HIS A 192 -23.37 29.98 1.47
C HIS A 192 -23.39 28.59 0.84
N SER A 193 -23.78 28.49 -0.43
CA SER A 193 -23.83 27.20 -1.14
C SER A 193 -22.44 26.59 -1.30
N ILE A 194 -21.43 27.40 -1.67
CA ILE A 194 -20.04 26.93 -1.75
C ILE A 194 -19.51 26.49 -0.38
N THR A 195 -19.77 27.25 0.69
CA THR A 195 -19.40 26.85 2.06
C THR A 195 -20.08 25.55 2.47
N THR A 196 -21.35 25.37 2.15
CA THR A 196 -22.10 24.13 2.41
C THR A 196 -21.51 22.95 1.64
N LEU A 197 -21.23 23.09 0.34
CA LEU A 197 -20.61 22.04 -0.47
C LEU A 197 -19.25 21.60 0.11
N ARG A 198 -18.42 22.55 0.56
CA ARG A 198 -17.15 22.27 1.25
C ARG A 198 -17.37 21.54 2.58
N THR A 199 -18.29 22.04 3.41
CA THR A 199 -18.59 21.45 4.73
C THR A 199 -19.08 20.01 4.60
N MET A 200 -19.97 19.76 3.64
CA MET A 200 -20.53 18.44 3.36
C MET A 200 -19.50 17.43 2.83
N ALA A 201 -18.38 17.90 2.27
CA ALA A 201 -17.30 17.04 1.79
C ALA A 201 -16.39 16.52 2.91
N VAL A 202 -16.36 17.20 4.06
CA VAL A 202 -15.50 16.87 5.21
C VAL A 202 -16.27 16.16 6.33
N GLN A 203 -17.60 16.21 6.30
CA GLN A 203 -18.45 15.62 7.33
C GLN A 203 -18.38 14.08 7.33
N ASP A 204 -18.31 13.51 8.55
CA ASP A 204 -18.55 12.08 8.74
C ASP A 204 -20.06 11.76 8.72
N TRP A 205 -20.52 11.31 7.55
CA TRP A 205 -21.90 10.90 7.33
C TRP A 205 -22.24 9.56 8.00
N LYS A 206 -21.24 8.75 8.40
CA LYS A 206 -21.45 7.49 9.14
C LYS A 206 -22.02 7.78 10.52
N VAL A 207 -21.39 8.72 11.24
CA VAL A 207 -21.86 9.16 12.58
C VAL A 207 -23.23 9.83 12.48
N PHE A 208 -23.45 10.66 11.46
CA PHE A 208 -24.76 11.27 11.20
C PHE A 208 -25.84 10.19 11.03
N PHE A 209 -25.62 9.21 10.16
CA PHE A 209 -26.56 8.12 9.89
C PHE A 209 -26.95 7.37 11.16
N GLU A 210 -25.97 6.96 11.98
CA GLU A 210 -26.21 6.22 13.23
C GLU A 210 -27.01 7.02 14.25
N SER A 211 -26.87 8.34 14.27
CA SER A 211 -27.60 9.21 15.19
C SER A 211 -29.09 9.37 14.86
N VAL A 212 -29.46 9.21 13.57
CA VAL A 212 -30.83 9.42 13.08
C VAL A 212 -31.55 8.13 12.69
N SER A 213 -30.83 7.03 12.47
CA SER A 213 -31.40 5.75 12.07
C SER A 213 -32.22 5.10 13.20
N HIS A 214 -33.50 4.83 12.92
CA HIS A 214 -34.36 4.10 13.83
C HIS A 214 -33.98 2.62 13.95
N VAL A 215 -33.53 2.01 12.85
CA VAL A 215 -33.01 0.63 12.84
C VAL A 215 -31.79 0.52 13.74
N ASP A 216 -30.81 1.44 13.59
CA ASP A 216 -29.62 1.44 14.44
C ASP A 216 -29.98 1.53 15.93
N ARG A 217 -30.92 2.42 16.28
CA ARG A 217 -31.41 2.54 17.67
C ARG A 217 -32.05 1.27 18.20
N VAL A 218 -32.78 0.51 17.38
CA VAL A 218 -33.34 -0.78 17.78
C VAL A 218 -32.22 -1.79 18.02
N LEU A 219 -31.27 -1.90 17.10
CA LEU A 219 -30.16 -2.86 17.20
C LEU A 219 -29.23 -2.61 18.39
N ARG A 220 -29.15 -1.37 18.90
CA ARG A 220 -28.45 -1.05 20.16
C ARG A 220 -29.04 -1.74 21.40
N HIS A 221 -30.25 -2.27 21.32
CA HIS A 221 -30.86 -3.06 22.41
C HIS A 221 -30.48 -4.55 22.31
N ASP A 222 -29.40 -4.88 21.59
CA ASP A 222 -28.79 -6.21 21.54
C ASP A 222 -28.59 -6.76 22.97
N PRO A 223 -29.20 -7.92 23.32
CA PRO A 223 -29.12 -8.46 24.68
C PRO A 223 -27.69 -8.78 25.13
N ALA A 224 -26.79 -9.09 24.18
CA ALA A 224 -25.38 -9.31 24.45
C ALA A 224 -24.58 -8.01 24.68
N ASN A 225 -25.16 -6.84 24.37
CA ASN A 225 -24.50 -5.53 24.39
C ASN A 225 -23.24 -5.45 23.51
N ILE A 226 -23.26 -6.16 22.37
CA ILE A 226 -22.10 -6.27 21.46
C ILE A 226 -22.29 -5.37 20.25
N TYR A 227 -23.51 -5.16 19.78
CA TYR A 227 -23.76 -4.34 18.59
C TYR A 227 -23.07 -2.96 18.63
N THR A 228 -23.12 -2.26 19.77
CA THR A 228 -22.52 -0.92 19.93
C THR A 228 -21.00 -0.91 19.96
N SER A 229 -20.37 -2.04 20.26
CA SER A 229 -18.91 -2.19 20.32
C SER A 229 -18.35 -2.83 19.04
N MET A 230 -19.15 -3.01 18.00
CA MET A 230 -18.70 -3.45 16.67
C MET A 230 -18.21 -2.29 15.81
N ASP A 231 -17.31 -2.58 14.88
CA ASP A 231 -16.90 -1.60 13.89
C ASP A 231 -18.09 -1.18 13.00
N PHE A 232 -17.94 -0.02 12.34
CA PHE A 232 -19.01 0.53 11.51
C PHE A 232 -19.42 -0.43 10.38
N ASP A 233 -18.45 -1.05 9.71
CA ASP A 233 -18.70 -1.88 8.52
C ASP A 233 -19.43 -3.19 8.88
N THR A 234 -19.20 -3.75 10.07
CA THR A 234 -19.95 -4.91 10.59
C THR A 234 -21.38 -4.51 10.91
N ARG A 235 -21.59 -3.38 11.61
CA ARG A 235 -22.94 -2.84 11.89
C ARG A 235 -23.70 -2.56 10.59
N ASP A 236 -23.03 -1.95 9.60
CA ASP A 236 -23.64 -1.65 8.31
C ASP A 236 -24.07 -2.92 7.57
N ARG A 237 -23.30 -3.99 7.67
CA ARG A 237 -23.68 -5.28 7.10
C ARG A 237 -24.93 -5.86 7.75
N TYR A 238 -25.07 -5.74 9.08
CA TYR A 238 -26.27 -6.19 9.80
C TYR A 238 -27.50 -5.41 9.32
N ARG A 239 -27.34 -4.08 9.18
CA ARG A 239 -28.36 -3.17 8.64
C ARG A 239 -28.75 -3.54 7.20
N LYS A 240 -27.78 -3.86 6.35
CA LYS A 240 -28.03 -4.28 4.97
C LYS A 240 -28.83 -5.58 4.88
N VAL A 241 -28.59 -6.55 5.76
CA VAL A 241 -29.41 -7.78 5.82
C VAL A 241 -30.85 -7.46 6.20
N ILE A 242 -31.06 -6.53 7.14
CA ILE A 242 -32.40 -6.08 7.53
C ILE A 242 -33.12 -5.41 6.34
N GLU A 243 -32.42 -4.55 5.61
CA GLU A 243 -32.94 -3.94 4.38
C GLU A 243 -33.33 -4.99 3.32
N GLU A 244 -32.48 -6.00 3.12
CA GLU A 244 -32.76 -7.11 2.19
C GLU A 244 -34.02 -7.90 2.57
N LEU A 245 -34.20 -8.18 3.87
CA LEU A 245 -35.37 -8.91 4.38
C LEU A 245 -36.66 -8.07 4.33
N ALA A 246 -36.58 -6.79 4.71
CA ALA A 246 -37.72 -5.87 4.67
C ALA A 246 -38.25 -5.69 3.24
N ARG A 247 -37.36 -5.57 2.25
CA ARG A 247 -37.76 -5.45 0.83
C ARG A 247 -38.49 -6.67 0.26
N ALA A 248 -38.36 -7.82 0.91
CA ALA A 248 -38.90 -9.08 0.44
C ALA A 248 -40.05 -9.62 1.30
N THR A 249 -40.47 -8.85 2.31
CA THR A 249 -41.57 -9.18 3.22
C THR A 249 -42.51 -7.99 3.35
N ASP A 250 -43.66 -8.16 4.00
CA ASP A 250 -44.59 -7.06 4.27
C ASP A 250 -44.18 -6.23 5.51
N PHE A 251 -43.03 -6.54 6.11
CA PHE A 251 -42.50 -5.87 7.30
C PHE A 251 -41.60 -4.70 6.93
N ASP A 252 -41.70 -3.60 7.66
CA ASP A 252 -40.75 -2.49 7.52
C ASP A 252 -39.38 -2.82 8.14
N GLU A 253 -38.34 -2.04 7.79
CA GLU A 253 -36.97 -2.26 8.27
C GLU A 253 -36.85 -2.25 9.80
N LYS A 254 -37.68 -1.46 10.49
CA LYS A 254 -37.66 -1.34 11.95
C LYS A 254 -38.29 -2.58 12.59
N GLN A 255 -39.40 -3.08 12.06
CA GLN A 255 -40.09 -4.27 12.52
C GLN A 255 -39.20 -5.51 12.33
N VAL A 256 -38.53 -5.65 11.19
CA VAL A 256 -37.54 -6.72 10.96
C VAL A 256 -36.44 -6.69 12.02
N ALA A 257 -35.91 -5.50 12.35
CA ALA A 257 -34.92 -5.34 13.41
C ALA A 257 -35.46 -5.74 14.80
N GLN A 258 -36.73 -5.41 15.10
CA GLN A 258 -37.39 -5.77 16.36
C GLN A 258 -37.58 -7.29 16.49
N GLU A 259 -37.97 -7.99 15.41
CA GLU A 259 -38.11 -9.44 15.43
C GLU A 259 -36.76 -10.15 15.63
N ALA A 260 -35.67 -9.62 15.04
CA ALA A 260 -34.32 -10.13 15.27
C ALA A 260 -33.87 -9.97 16.73
N ILE A 261 -34.16 -8.81 17.35
CA ILE A 261 -33.91 -8.56 18.78
C ILE A 261 -34.76 -9.50 19.65
N GLY A 262 -36.04 -9.67 19.32
CA GLY A 262 -36.94 -10.55 20.07
C GLY A 262 -36.42 -11.99 20.15
N LEU A 263 -35.94 -12.54 19.03
CA LEU A 263 -35.33 -13.87 19.01
C LEU A 263 -34.06 -13.98 19.89
N ALA A 264 -33.24 -12.92 19.91
CA ALA A 264 -32.07 -12.87 20.79
C ALA A 264 -32.46 -12.79 22.27
N GLN A 265 -33.52 -12.05 22.60
CA GLN A 265 -34.05 -11.92 23.97
C GLN A 265 -34.65 -13.23 24.48
N ASP A 266 -35.39 -13.96 23.63
CA ASP A 266 -36.02 -15.24 23.99
C ASP A 266 -35.01 -16.30 24.48
N THR A 267 -33.72 -16.13 24.17
CA THR A 267 -32.64 -17.08 24.50
C THR A 267 -31.76 -16.65 25.69
N GLN A 268 -31.99 -15.45 26.24
CA GLN A 268 -31.18 -14.83 27.29
C GLN A 268 -31.09 -15.66 28.59
N GLY A 269 -32.06 -16.56 28.82
CA GLY A 269 -32.16 -17.38 30.04
C GLY A 269 -31.43 -18.74 30.03
N ARG A 270 -30.82 -19.18 28.91
CA ARG A 270 -30.21 -20.54 28.82
C ARG A 270 -28.69 -20.61 28.84
N GLN A 271 -27.96 -19.51 28.62
CA GLN A 271 -26.50 -19.40 28.82
C GLN A 271 -26.06 -17.95 28.50
N ALA A 272 -25.67 -17.16 29.51
CA ALA A 272 -25.46 -15.71 29.42
C ALA A 272 -24.26 -15.24 28.55
N LEU A 273 -23.51 -16.17 27.94
CA LEU A 273 -22.30 -15.88 27.13
C LEU A 273 -22.34 -16.52 25.73
N SER A 274 -23.48 -17.07 25.32
CA SER A 274 -23.59 -17.76 24.03
C SER A 274 -23.87 -16.79 22.88
N ARG A 275 -23.33 -17.07 21.69
CA ARG A 275 -23.67 -16.34 20.45
C ARG A 275 -25.19 -16.25 20.18
N PHE A 276 -25.99 -17.15 20.75
CA PHE A 276 -27.44 -17.13 20.63
C PHE A 276 -28.13 -15.91 21.27
N SER A 277 -27.49 -15.22 22.22
CA SER A 277 -28.01 -13.98 22.81
C SER A 277 -27.60 -12.73 22.02
N HIS A 278 -26.75 -12.87 21.00
CA HIS A 278 -26.32 -11.78 20.14
C HIS A 278 -27.13 -11.75 18.84
N ILE A 279 -27.61 -10.57 18.46
CA ILE A 279 -28.42 -10.38 17.24
C ILE A 279 -27.73 -10.84 15.94
N GLY A 280 -26.39 -10.77 15.87
CA GLY A 280 -25.65 -11.18 14.69
C GLY A 280 -25.86 -12.64 14.29
N PHE A 281 -26.14 -13.51 15.26
CA PHE A 281 -26.45 -14.92 15.01
C PHE A 281 -27.73 -15.09 14.17
N TYR A 282 -28.74 -14.24 14.38
CA TYR A 282 -29.99 -14.28 13.64
C TYR A 282 -29.95 -13.52 12.32
N LEU A 283 -28.96 -12.65 12.11
CA LEU A 283 -28.81 -11.87 10.87
C LEU A 283 -27.83 -12.54 9.89
N LEU A 284 -26.68 -13.01 10.37
CA LEU A 284 -25.59 -13.50 9.52
C LEU A 284 -25.37 -15.00 9.58
N ASP A 285 -25.77 -15.67 10.66
CA ASP A 285 -25.41 -17.07 10.94
C ASP A 285 -26.65 -18.00 10.84
N GLU A 286 -26.53 -19.23 11.36
CA GLU A 286 -27.58 -20.26 11.33
C GLU A 286 -28.94 -19.82 11.90
N GLY A 287 -28.97 -18.83 12.81
CA GLY A 287 -30.19 -18.25 13.35
C GLY A 287 -31.07 -17.55 12.31
N ARG A 288 -30.51 -17.21 11.14
CA ARG A 288 -31.23 -16.53 10.04
C ARG A 288 -32.46 -17.29 9.56
N ALA A 289 -32.42 -18.63 9.53
CA ALA A 289 -33.57 -19.42 9.11
C ALA A 289 -34.79 -19.23 10.05
N LYS A 290 -34.55 -19.05 11.36
CA LYS A 290 -35.61 -18.79 12.34
C LYS A 290 -36.24 -17.40 12.15
N LEU A 291 -35.40 -16.38 11.92
CA LEU A 291 -35.86 -15.02 11.64
C LEU A 291 -36.72 -14.98 10.36
N GLU A 292 -36.26 -15.62 9.29
CA GLU A 292 -37.00 -15.67 8.02
C GLU A 292 -38.34 -16.39 8.16
N SER A 293 -38.40 -17.48 8.93
CA SER A 293 -39.66 -18.18 9.21
C SER A 293 -40.65 -17.29 9.96
N ARG A 294 -40.17 -16.45 10.89
CA ARG A 294 -40.99 -15.55 11.70
C ARG A 294 -41.53 -14.38 10.87
N LEU A 295 -40.76 -13.90 9.90
CA LEU A 295 -41.15 -12.85 8.96
C LEU A 295 -42.02 -13.34 7.78
N GLY A 296 -42.25 -14.65 7.66
CA GLY A 296 -42.98 -15.22 6.52
C GLY A 296 -42.23 -15.10 5.19
N PHE A 297 -40.90 -14.95 5.23
CA PHE A 297 -40.07 -14.74 4.04
C PHE A 297 -40.11 -15.95 3.10
N ARG A 298 -40.51 -15.70 1.84
CA ARG A 298 -40.55 -16.73 0.80
C ARG A 298 -39.34 -16.58 -0.13
N PRO A 299 -38.28 -17.40 0.02
CA PRO A 299 -37.10 -17.27 -0.81
C PRO A 299 -37.45 -17.53 -2.28
N SER A 300 -36.97 -16.66 -3.16
CA SER A 300 -37.04 -16.85 -4.60
C SER A 300 -36.29 -18.11 -5.05
N TRP A 301 -36.55 -18.59 -6.27
CA TRP A 301 -35.87 -19.77 -6.81
C TRP A 301 -34.34 -19.64 -6.77
N SER A 302 -33.78 -18.47 -7.10
CA SER A 302 -32.34 -18.22 -7.06
C SER A 302 -31.77 -18.34 -5.64
N ILE A 303 -32.49 -17.85 -4.62
CA ILE A 303 -32.09 -17.96 -3.22
C ILE A 303 -32.16 -19.40 -2.73
N ARG A 304 -33.21 -20.16 -3.11
CA ARG A 304 -33.34 -21.59 -2.77
C ARG A 304 -32.20 -22.42 -3.36
N LEU A 305 -31.90 -22.21 -4.65
CA LEU A 305 -30.78 -22.88 -5.31
C LEU A 305 -29.45 -22.53 -4.63
N ARG A 306 -29.21 -21.24 -4.34
CA ARG A 306 -28.02 -20.81 -3.61
C ARG A 306 -27.91 -21.52 -2.26
N ARG A 307 -28.96 -21.55 -1.45
CA ARG A 307 -28.95 -22.25 -0.15
C ARG A 307 -28.66 -23.73 -0.28
N TRP A 308 -29.26 -24.39 -1.27
CA TRP A 308 -29.00 -25.80 -1.52
C TRP A 308 -27.52 -26.05 -1.89
N LEU A 309 -26.94 -25.18 -2.72
CA LEU A 309 -25.51 -25.23 -3.09
C LEU A 309 -24.60 -25.06 -1.86
N PHE A 310 -24.91 -24.11 -0.97
CA PHE A 310 -24.13 -23.88 0.26
C PHE A 310 -24.33 -25.00 1.30
N ALA A 311 -25.54 -25.53 1.46
CA ALA A 311 -25.82 -26.64 2.37
C ALA A 311 -25.15 -27.96 1.94
N HIS A 312 -24.89 -28.13 0.65
CA HIS A 312 -24.22 -29.31 0.08
C HIS A 312 -22.88 -28.93 -0.59
N SER A 313 -22.19 -27.92 -0.05
CA SER A 313 -21.00 -27.32 -0.67
C SER A 313 -19.94 -28.36 -1.01
N SER A 314 -19.59 -29.26 -0.08
CA SER A 314 -18.59 -30.32 -0.31
C SER A 314 -19.01 -31.27 -1.41
N LEU A 315 -20.28 -31.71 -1.43
CA LEU A 315 -20.77 -32.62 -2.46
C LEU A 315 -20.76 -31.96 -3.84
N VAL A 316 -21.29 -30.74 -3.95
CA VAL A 316 -21.36 -29.99 -5.22
C VAL A 316 -19.95 -29.72 -5.76
N TYR A 317 -19.05 -29.27 -4.89
CA TYR A 317 -17.67 -28.99 -5.26
C TYR A 317 -16.95 -30.24 -5.77
N LEU A 318 -16.93 -31.32 -4.98
CA LEU A 318 -16.24 -32.56 -5.36
C LEU A 318 -16.88 -33.26 -6.56
N THR A 319 -18.21 -33.21 -6.68
CA THR A 319 -18.92 -33.80 -7.84
C THR A 319 -18.63 -33.01 -9.11
N SER A 320 -18.60 -31.67 -9.05
CA SER A 320 -18.27 -30.84 -10.22
C SER A 320 -16.85 -31.10 -10.71
N ILE A 321 -15.89 -31.21 -9.79
CA ILE A 321 -14.50 -31.59 -10.08
C ILE A 321 -14.45 -33.00 -10.66
N GLY A 322 -15.13 -33.96 -10.04
CA GLY A 322 -15.17 -35.36 -10.47
C GLY A 322 -15.75 -35.54 -11.87
N LEU A 323 -16.90 -34.91 -12.16
CA LEU A 323 -17.55 -34.97 -13.48
C LEU A 323 -16.67 -34.35 -14.58
N LEU A 324 -16.07 -33.18 -14.32
CA LEU A 324 -15.19 -32.52 -15.28
C LEU A 324 -13.90 -33.33 -15.51
N THR A 325 -13.32 -33.88 -14.44
CA THR A 325 -12.15 -34.78 -14.53
C THR A 325 -12.48 -36.02 -15.35
N LEU A 326 -13.62 -36.66 -15.08
CA LEU A 326 -14.08 -37.85 -15.79
C LEU A 326 -14.33 -37.54 -17.28
N ALA A 327 -14.95 -36.39 -17.60
CA ALA A 327 -15.17 -35.98 -18.98
C ALA A 327 -13.86 -35.82 -19.76
N ILE A 328 -12.84 -35.17 -19.15
CA ILE A 328 -11.52 -35.02 -19.76
C ILE A 328 -10.84 -36.38 -19.94
N LEU A 329 -10.86 -37.23 -18.90
CA LEU A 329 -10.27 -38.57 -18.94
C LEU A 329 -10.90 -39.46 -20.00
N LEU A 330 -12.23 -39.54 -20.04
CA LEU A 330 -12.96 -40.32 -21.05
C LEU A 330 -12.66 -39.83 -22.46
N SER A 331 -12.46 -38.53 -22.65
CA SER A 331 -12.07 -37.96 -23.95
C SER A 331 -10.69 -38.43 -24.40
N LEU A 332 -9.70 -38.42 -23.49
CA LEU A 332 -8.33 -38.87 -23.76
C LEU A 332 -8.25 -40.40 -23.95
N VAL A 333 -8.97 -41.18 -23.13
CA VAL A 333 -9.03 -42.64 -23.27
C VAL A 333 -9.76 -43.03 -24.56
N ARG A 334 -10.85 -42.34 -24.92
CA ARG A 334 -11.55 -42.55 -26.20
C ARG A 334 -10.65 -42.23 -27.39
N TYR A 335 -9.85 -41.16 -27.32
CA TYR A 335 -8.87 -40.85 -28.35
C TYR A 335 -7.84 -42.00 -28.51
N ALA A 336 -7.26 -42.47 -27.41
CA ALA A 336 -6.32 -43.59 -27.43
C ALA A 336 -6.94 -44.88 -27.99
N LEU A 337 -8.21 -45.16 -27.67
CA LEU A 337 -8.96 -46.30 -28.20
C LEU A 337 -9.17 -46.18 -29.72
N VAL A 338 -9.62 -45.02 -30.19
CA VAL A 338 -9.82 -44.76 -31.63
C VAL A 338 -8.50 -44.82 -32.41
N ALA A 339 -7.40 -44.45 -31.77
CA ALA A 339 -6.05 -44.57 -32.33
C ALA A 339 -5.49 -46.00 -32.34
N GLY A 340 -6.26 -47.01 -31.89
CA GLY A 340 -5.85 -48.42 -31.88
C GLY A 340 -5.07 -48.86 -30.64
N GLY A 341 -5.20 -48.15 -29.51
CA GLY A 341 -4.49 -48.46 -28.28
C GLY A 341 -4.93 -49.78 -27.62
N ASN A 342 -3.96 -50.52 -27.08
CA ASN A 342 -4.23 -51.75 -26.31
C ASN A 342 -4.70 -51.45 -24.87
N LEU A 343 -5.25 -52.46 -24.17
CA LEU A 343 -5.79 -52.29 -22.82
C LEU A 343 -4.79 -51.65 -21.83
N TRP A 344 -3.52 -52.03 -21.90
CA TRP A 344 -2.47 -51.48 -21.03
C TRP A 344 -2.17 -50.00 -21.33
N GLN A 345 -2.19 -49.60 -22.60
CA GLN A 345 -2.07 -48.20 -23.01
C GLN A 345 -3.27 -47.37 -22.53
N LEU A 346 -4.50 -47.92 -22.58
CA LEU A 346 -5.69 -47.24 -22.07
C LEU A 346 -5.63 -47.02 -20.56
N ILE A 347 -5.22 -48.05 -19.80
CA ILE A 347 -5.01 -47.94 -18.35
C ILE A 347 -3.89 -46.94 -18.04
N GLY A 348 -2.80 -46.98 -18.82
CA GLY A 348 -1.68 -46.04 -18.69
C GLY A 348 -2.10 -44.58 -18.89
N VAL A 349 -2.89 -44.29 -19.94
CA VAL A 349 -3.45 -42.95 -20.19
C VAL A 349 -4.32 -42.52 -19.02
N ALA A 350 -5.24 -43.37 -18.55
CA ALA A 350 -6.11 -43.03 -17.43
C ALA A 350 -5.31 -42.69 -16.16
N PHE A 351 -4.27 -43.47 -15.86
CA PHE A 351 -3.41 -43.27 -14.68
C PHE A 351 -2.55 -42.00 -14.78
N MET A 352 -1.95 -41.70 -15.93
CA MET A 352 -1.08 -40.53 -16.09
C MET A 352 -1.86 -39.23 -16.28
N ALA A 353 -3.04 -39.29 -16.90
CA ALA A 353 -3.87 -38.12 -17.18
C ALA A 353 -4.79 -37.71 -16.03
N VAL A 354 -4.95 -38.53 -14.98
CA VAL A 354 -5.85 -38.20 -13.85
C VAL A 354 -5.44 -36.91 -13.14
N THR A 355 -4.15 -36.76 -12.81
CA THR A 355 -3.65 -35.59 -12.08
C THR A 355 -3.75 -34.30 -12.92
N PRO A 356 -3.32 -34.28 -14.20
CA PRO A 356 -3.54 -33.13 -15.09
C PRO A 356 -5.02 -32.79 -15.30
N ALA A 357 -5.88 -33.78 -15.57
CA ALA A 357 -7.31 -33.57 -15.79
C ALA A 357 -7.98 -32.97 -14.54
N MET A 358 -7.64 -33.49 -13.37
CA MET A 358 -8.14 -33.00 -12.10
C MET A 358 -7.62 -31.60 -11.77
N THR A 359 -6.39 -31.27 -12.17
CA THR A 359 -5.84 -29.90 -12.03
C THR A 359 -6.64 -28.89 -12.84
N VAL A 360 -6.92 -29.22 -14.10
CA VAL A 360 -7.76 -28.38 -14.96
C VAL A 360 -9.14 -28.21 -14.33
N ALA A 361 -9.73 -29.31 -13.85
CA ALA A 361 -11.05 -29.28 -13.23
C ALA A 361 -11.10 -28.39 -11.97
N VAL A 362 -10.16 -28.58 -11.03
CA VAL A 362 -10.07 -27.79 -9.79
C VAL A 362 -9.88 -26.31 -10.10
N ASN A 363 -8.96 -25.96 -11.01
CA ASN A 363 -8.69 -24.57 -11.34
C ASN A 363 -9.90 -23.87 -11.99
N LEU A 364 -10.62 -24.54 -12.89
CA LEU A 364 -11.82 -23.99 -13.53
C LEU A 364 -12.99 -23.84 -12.56
N VAL A 365 -13.22 -24.84 -11.70
CA VAL A 365 -14.27 -24.78 -10.67
C VAL A 365 -13.96 -23.68 -9.66
N ASN A 366 -12.71 -23.59 -9.18
CA ASN A 366 -12.29 -22.53 -8.26
C ASN A 366 -12.46 -21.14 -8.88
N TRP A 367 -12.04 -20.95 -10.13
CA TRP A 367 -12.21 -19.69 -10.85
C TRP A 367 -13.69 -19.32 -11.02
N LEU A 368 -14.56 -20.29 -11.34
CA LEU A 368 -15.99 -20.05 -11.46
C LEU A 368 -16.62 -19.66 -10.12
N ILE A 369 -16.21 -20.29 -9.03
CA ILE A 369 -16.69 -19.98 -7.68
C ILE A 369 -16.28 -18.56 -7.29
N THR A 370 -14.99 -18.19 -7.40
CA THR A 370 -14.52 -16.86 -7.01
C THR A 370 -15.04 -15.75 -7.93
N TYR A 371 -15.43 -16.08 -9.17
CA TYR A 371 -16.10 -15.14 -10.06
C TYR A 371 -17.58 -14.91 -9.70
N THR A 372 -18.25 -15.90 -9.11
CA THR A 372 -19.71 -15.87 -8.89
C THR A 372 -20.11 -15.58 -7.45
N ILE A 373 -19.28 -15.94 -6.47
CA ILE A 373 -19.57 -15.81 -5.04
C ILE A 373 -18.80 -14.59 -4.47
N PRO A 374 -19.49 -13.66 -3.77
CA PRO A 374 -18.82 -12.53 -3.15
C PRO A 374 -17.99 -12.96 -1.92
N PRO A 375 -16.89 -12.24 -1.60
CA PRO A 375 -16.04 -12.53 -0.45
C PRO A 375 -16.79 -12.52 0.89
N ARG A 376 -16.54 -13.53 1.73
CA ARG A 376 -17.09 -13.65 3.09
C ARG A 376 -16.16 -13.01 4.11
N VAL A 377 -16.43 -11.74 4.42
CA VAL A 377 -15.68 -11.00 5.44
C VAL A 377 -16.17 -11.38 6.85
N LEU A 378 -15.26 -11.53 7.81
CA LEU A 378 -15.62 -11.81 9.21
C LEU A 378 -16.04 -10.54 9.97
N PRO A 379 -17.03 -10.61 10.88
CA PRO A 379 -17.46 -9.48 11.71
C PRO A 379 -16.40 -9.09 12.75
N LYS A 380 -16.38 -7.81 13.17
CA LYS A 380 -15.29 -7.26 14.01
C LYS A 380 -15.79 -6.30 15.09
N MET A 381 -15.02 -6.21 16.17
CA MET A 381 -15.17 -5.22 17.22
C MET A 381 -14.52 -3.87 16.82
N GLU A 382 -14.91 -2.78 17.49
CA GLU A 382 -14.32 -1.45 17.33
C GLU A 382 -13.28 -1.22 18.43
N PHE A 383 -12.00 -1.21 18.07
CA PHE A 383 -10.86 -1.00 18.99
C PHE A 383 -10.02 0.23 18.64
N GLN A 384 -10.57 1.22 17.91
CA GLN A 384 -9.86 2.45 17.54
C GLN A 384 -9.15 3.11 18.75
N ASP A 385 -9.85 3.24 19.89
CA ASP A 385 -9.34 3.89 21.10
C ASP A 385 -8.37 3.04 21.96
N GLY A 386 -8.14 1.78 21.59
CA GLY A 386 -7.26 0.86 22.32
C GLY A 386 -7.89 -0.51 22.50
N ILE A 387 -7.06 -1.51 22.80
CA ILE A 387 -7.51 -2.87 23.06
C ILE A 387 -7.93 -3.01 24.53
N PRO A 388 -9.08 -3.64 24.86
CA PRO A 388 -9.43 -3.96 26.25
C PRO A 388 -8.48 -4.97 26.90
N VAL A 389 -8.33 -4.91 28.23
CA VAL A 389 -7.45 -5.82 29.01
C VAL A 389 -7.77 -7.29 28.75
N ASP A 390 -9.05 -7.65 28.64
CA ASP A 390 -9.52 -9.03 28.40
C ASP A 390 -9.04 -9.65 27.08
N TYR A 391 -8.49 -8.83 26.17
CA TYR A 391 -7.99 -9.25 24.85
C TYR A 391 -6.49 -9.01 24.70
N ARG A 392 -5.76 -8.95 25.81
CA ARG A 392 -4.31 -8.82 25.82
C ARG A 392 -3.67 -9.88 24.92
N THR A 393 -2.73 -9.43 24.09
CA THR A 393 -2.19 -10.20 22.98
C THR A 393 -0.67 -10.16 22.97
N VAL A 394 -0.04 -11.28 22.60
CA VAL A 394 1.39 -11.35 22.34
C VAL A 394 1.63 -11.57 20.84
N VAL A 395 2.46 -10.72 20.23
CA VAL A 395 3.02 -10.96 18.91
C VAL A 395 4.28 -11.81 19.08
N ALA A 396 4.18 -13.09 18.74
CA ALA A 396 5.28 -14.05 18.86
C ALA A 396 6.02 -14.22 17.52
N VAL A 397 7.35 -14.03 17.55
CA VAL A 397 8.23 -14.20 16.40
C VAL A 397 9.21 -15.34 16.67
N PRO A 398 9.00 -16.55 16.08
CA PRO A 398 9.95 -17.64 16.16
C PRO A 398 11.19 -17.38 15.30
N ALA A 399 12.37 -17.32 15.92
CA ALA A 399 13.63 -17.04 15.23
C ALA A 399 14.75 -18.03 15.59
N LEU A 400 15.77 -18.13 14.73
CA LEU A 400 16.96 -18.93 15.00
C LEU A 400 18.18 -18.01 15.13
N LEU A 401 18.97 -18.24 16.16
CA LEU A 401 20.19 -17.49 16.42
C LEU A 401 21.36 -18.29 15.85
N SER A 402 22.03 -17.73 14.83
CA SER A 402 23.21 -18.35 14.22
C SER A 402 24.42 -17.42 14.16
N HIS A 403 24.21 -16.12 13.92
CA HIS A 403 25.26 -15.11 13.83
C HIS A 403 24.79 -13.78 14.47
N PRO A 404 25.68 -12.90 14.97
CA PRO A 404 25.30 -11.61 15.53
C PRO A 404 24.34 -10.76 14.67
N GLY A 405 24.58 -10.69 13.36
CA GLY A 405 23.69 -9.97 12.44
C GLY A 405 22.25 -10.52 12.34
N ASP A 406 22.01 -11.79 12.69
CA ASP A 406 20.63 -12.32 12.80
C ASP A 406 19.90 -11.71 13.99
N VAL A 407 20.63 -11.53 15.10
CA VAL A 407 20.11 -10.94 16.33
C VAL A 407 19.70 -9.50 16.05
N GLU A 408 20.58 -8.71 15.43
CA GLU A 408 20.31 -7.33 15.05
C GLU A 408 19.09 -7.21 14.12
N SER A 409 19.01 -8.06 13.10
CA SER A 409 17.88 -8.05 12.15
C SER A 409 16.54 -8.35 12.83
N VAL A 410 16.49 -9.34 13.72
CA VAL A 410 15.23 -9.73 14.38
C VAL A 410 14.83 -8.71 15.45
N LEU A 411 15.79 -8.11 16.16
CA LEU A 411 15.53 -7.00 17.08
C LEU A 411 14.97 -5.78 16.35
N GLN A 412 15.56 -5.43 15.20
CA GLN A 412 15.07 -4.33 14.36
C GLN A 412 13.63 -4.59 13.88
N GLN A 413 13.33 -5.80 13.42
CA GLN A 413 11.97 -6.17 13.01
C GLN A 413 10.97 -6.11 14.16
N MET A 414 11.36 -6.59 15.35
CA MET A 414 10.54 -6.51 16.55
C MET A 414 10.23 -5.05 16.93
N GLU A 415 11.22 -4.16 16.84
CA GLU A 415 11.03 -2.71 17.04
C GLU A 415 10.08 -2.11 16.01
N LEU A 416 10.22 -2.48 14.71
CA LEU A 416 9.31 -2.01 13.66
C LEU A 416 7.86 -2.50 13.87
N HIS A 417 7.66 -3.73 14.34
CA HIS A 417 6.33 -4.24 14.68
C HIS A 417 5.70 -3.45 15.82
N TYR A 418 6.49 -3.12 16.85
CA TYR A 418 6.05 -2.25 17.95
C TYR A 418 5.67 -0.85 17.44
N LEU A 419 6.53 -0.20 16.67
CA LEU A 419 6.27 1.16 16.16
C LEU A 419 5.00 1.23 15.28
N GLY A 420 4.68 0.17 14.54
CA GLY A 420 3.45 0.09 13.74
C GLY A 420 2.19 -0.27 14.53
N ASN A 421 2.32 -0.96 15.66
CA ASN A 421 1.19 -1.56 16.39
C ASN A 421 1.28 -1.33 17.91
N ALA A 422 1.76 -0.17 18.33
CA ALA A 422 1.90 0.16 19.75
C ALA A 422 0.53 0.26 20.43
N ASP A 423 0.33 -0.54 21.47
CA ASP A 423 -0.83 -0.53 22.35
C ASP A 423 -0.41 -1.12 23.72
N PRO A 424 -0.86 -0.58 24.86
CA PRO A 424 -0.49 -1.11 26.18
C PRO A 424 -0.82 -2.60 26.41
N HIS A 425 -1.73 -3.17 25.61
CA HIS A 425 -2.15 -4.57 25.72
C HIS A 425 -1.63 -5.45 24.57
N ILE A 426 -0.66 -4.96 23.79
CA ILE A 426 0.11 -5.75 22.83
C ILE A 426 1.56 -5.85 23.31
N ASN A 427 2.00 -7.08 23.55
CA ASN A 427 3.39 -7.39 23.88
C ASN A 427 4.08 -8.07 22.69
N PHE A 428 5.40 -7.97 22.60
CA PHE A 428 6.20 -8.51 21.50
C PHE A 428 7.22 -9.52 22.03
N ALA A 429 7.08 -10.79 21.65
CA ALA A 429 7.90 -11.88 22.16
C ALA A 429 8.74 -12.53 21.07
N LEU A 430 10.06 -12.58 21.33
CA LEU A 430 11.03 -13.27 20.50
C LEU A 430 11.25 -14.70 21.03
N LEU A 431 10.83 -15.70 20.26
CA LEU A 431 10.98 -17.12 20.62
C LEU A 431 12.17 -17.73 19.89
N THR A 432 13.28 -17.98 20.60
CA THR A 432 14.55 -18.32 19.97
C THR A 432 15.03 -19.73 20.28
N ASP A 433 15.59 -20.39 19.27
CA ASP A 433 16.48 -21.55 19.43
C ASP A 433 17.81 -21.26 18.76
N PHE A 434 18.82 -22.06 19.07
CA PHE A 434 19.99 -22.17 18.22
C PHE A 434 19.77 -23.14 17.05
N VAL A 435 20.69 -23.11 16.09
CA VAL A 435 20.75 -24.09 14.99
C VAL A 435 21.05 -25.52 15.49
N ASP A 436 20.59 -26.52 14.74
CA ASP A 436 20.85 -27.95 14.98
C ASP A 436 22.38 -28.19 15.09
N ALA A 437 22.81 -28.93 16.12
CA ALA A 437 24.22 -29.08 16.47
C ALA A 437 24.60 -30.52 16.90
N PRO A 438 25.88 -30.91 16.81
CA PRO A 438 26.35 -32.21 17.31
C PRO A 438 26.47 -32.27 18.84
N GLN A 439 26.47 -31.11 19.52
CA GLN A 439 26.56 -30.98 20.98
C GLN A 439 25.46 -30.05 21.51
N GLN A 440 25.12 -30.18 22.80
CA GLN A 440 24.08 -29.36 23.42
C GLN A 440 24.45 -27.87 23.43
N ASP A 441 25.69 -27.55 23.80
CA ASP A 441 26.27 -26.22 23.83
C ASP A 441 27.39 -26.12 22.80
N MET A 442 27.42 -25.04 22.02
CA MET A 442 28.43 -24.75 21.01
C MET A 442 29.24 -23.49 21.38
N PRO A 443 30.50 -23.37 20.94
CA PRO A 443 31.26 -22.14 21.08
C PRO A 443 30.54 -20.96 20.40
N GLY A 444 30.37 -19.85 21.12
CA GLY A 444 29.68 -18.64 20.63
C GLY A 444 28.18 -18.54 20.99
N ASP A 445 27.56 -19.61 21.48
CA ASP A 445 26.15 -19.60 21.90
C ASP A 445 25.89 -18.54 22.99
N LYS A 446 26.77 -18.48 24.01
CA LYS A 446 26.67 -17.50 25.11
C LYS A 446 26.74 -16.05 24.61
N SER A 447 27.64 -15.74 23.67
CA SER A 447 27.76 -14.38 23.13
C SER A 447 26.53 -13.97 22.33
N LEU A 448 25.90 -14.90 21.59
CA LEU A 448 24.67 -14.63 20.86
C LEU A 448 23.50 -14.34 21.82
N LEU A 449 23.41 -15.08 22.93
CA LEU A 449 22.38 -14.87 23.95
C LEU A 449 22.54 -13.55 24.69
N GLU A 450 23.75 -13.18 25.09
CA GLU A 450 23.98 -11.90 25.74
C GLU A 450 23.69 -10.72 24.79
N LEU A 451 24.01 -10.85 23.50
CA LEU A 451 23.64 -9.84 22.50
C LEU A 451 22.11 -9.71 22.37
N ALA A 452 21.38 -10.83 22.28
CA ALA A 452 19.93 -10.83 22.19
C ALA A 452 19.28 -10.25 23.45
N LYS A 453 19.75 -10.66 24.63
CA LYS A 453 19.30 -10.16 25.93
C LYS A 453 19.52 -8.66 26.07
N GLY A 454 20.74 -8.19 25.78
CA GLY A 454 21.09 -6.76 25.83
C GLY A 454 20.25 -5.93 24.87
N GLY A 455 19.99 -6.44 23.67
CA GLY A 455 19.12 -5.79 22.69
C GLY A 455 17.67 -5.63 23.15
N VAL A 456 17.06 -6.70 23.69
CA VAL A 456 15.69 -6.64 24.23
C VAL A 456 15.61 -5.71 25.45
N GLN A 457 16.61 -5.75 26.34
CA GLN A 457 16.68 -4.84 27.49
C GLN A 457 16.81 -3.38 27.06
N ALA A 458 17.62 -3.08 26.03
CA ALA A 458 17.74 -1.74 25.48
C ALA A 458 16.42 -1.25 24.87
N LEU A 459 15.67 -2.12 24.18
CA LEU A 459 14.33 -1.79 23.66
C LEU A 459 13.34 -1.53 24.81
N ASN A 460 13.33 -2.35 25.86
CA ASN A 460 12.51 -2.12 27.04
C ASN A 460 12.89 -0.85 27.80
N GLN A 461 14.17 -0.48 27.84
CA GLN A 461 14.61 0.80 28.42
C GLN A 461 14.17 1.99 27.56
N LYS A 462 14.19 1.84 26.23
CA LYS A 462 13.81 2.88 25.27
C LYS A 462 12.31 3.14 25.24
N TYR A 463 11.50 2.08 25.34
CA TYR A 463 10.04 2.15 25.12
C TYR A 463 9.19 1.81 26.35
N GLY A 464 9.80 1.31 27.43
CA GLY A 464 9.11 1.07 28.69
C GLY A 464 8.59 2.38 29.26
N GLN A 465 7.27 2.49 29.42
CA GLN A 465 6.66 3.51 30.27
C GLN A 465 6.69 3.03 31.73
N GLN A 466 6.38 3.91 32.68
CA GLN A 466 6.63 3.83 34.14
C GLN A 466 6.31 2.52 34.92
N THR A 467 5.86 1.44 34.30
CA THR A 467 5.64 0.16 35.00
C THR A 467 6.16 -1.11 34.30
N VAL A 468 6.16 -1.30 32.97
CA VAL A 468 6.71 -2.53 32.32
C VAL A 468 7.14 -2.28 30.86
N GLY A 469 8.22 -2.93 30.39
CA GLY A 469 8.65 -2.91 28.99
C GLY A 469 7.93 -3.95 28.10
N PRO A 470 7.51 -3.61 26.87
CA PRO A 470 6.63 -4.44 26.04
C PRO A 470 7.32 -5.62 25.33
N PHE A 471 8.66 -5.75 25.45
CA PHE A 471 9.45 -6.73 24.70
C PHE A 471 9.89 -7.91 25.57
N TYR A 472 9.76 -9.12 25.01
CA TYR A 472 10.07 -10.38 25.67
C TYR A 472 11.08 -11.19 24.85
N LEU A 473 11.98 -11.89 25.54
CA LEU A 473 12.88 -12.88 24.94
C LEU A 473 12.74 -14.19 25.69
N LEU A 474 12.33 -15.24 24.98
CA LEU A 474 12.24 -16.60 25.52
C LEU A 474 13.15 -17.50 24.67
N HIS A 475 14.23 -17.99 25.27
CA HIS A 475 15.20 -18.84 24.59
C HIS A 475 15.23 -20.25 25.17
N ARG A 476 15.20 -21.26 24.29
CA ARG A 476 15.14 -22.67 24.66
C ARG A 476 16.49 -23.38 24.58
N ARG A 477 16.76 -24.29 25.51
CA ARG A 477 17.93 -25.21 25.43
C ARG A 477 17.76 -26.23 24.29
N ARG A 478 18.87 -26.62 23.65
CA ARG A 478 18.86 -27.79 22.74
C ARG A 478 18.59 -29.07 23.57
N LYS A 479 17.74 -29.96 23.04
CA LYS A 479 17.48 -31.32 23.56
C LYS A 479 17.99 -32.34 22.54
N TRP A 480 18.51 -33.47 23.01
CA TRP A 480 18.95 -34.56 22.14
C TRP A 480 17.73 -35.19 21.46
N ASN A 481 17.73 -35.22 20.12
CA ASN A 481 16.67 -35.86 19.35
C ASN A 481 17.20 -37.17 18.71
N PRO A 482 16.78 -38.35 19.18
CA PRO A 482 17.26 -39.62 18.65
C PRO A 482 16.78 -39.90 17.21
N SER A 483 15.65 -39.32 16.80
CA SER A 483 15.10 -39.50 15.45
C SER A 483 15.86 -38.71 14.38
N GLU A 484 16.37 -37.53 14.76
CA GLU A 484 17.18 -36.65 13.89
C GLU A 484 18.69 -36.89 14.06
N ASN A 485 19.10 -37.52 15.18
CA ASN A 485 20.50 -37.75 15.56
C ASN A 485 21.31 -36.45 15.70
N CYS A 486 20.72 -35.44 16.33
CA CYS A 486 21.35 -34.15 16.65
C CYS A 486 20.74 -33.52 17.91
N TRP A 487 21.43 -32.50 18.45
CA TRP A 487 20.90 -31.60 19.45
C TRP A 487 20.17 -30.46 18.75
N MET A 488 18.89 -30.26 19.09
CA MET A 488 18.04 -29.25 18.44
C MET A 488 16.95 -28.73 19.40
N GLY A 489 16.29 -27.64 19.03
CA GLY A 489 15.07 -27.20 19.72
C GLY A 489 13.94 -28.21 19.52
N TRP A 490 13.26 -28.60 20.61
CA TRP A 490 12.15 -29.55 20.57
C TRP A 490 11.06 -29.05 19.61
N GLU A 491 10.61 -29.91 18.67
CA GLU A 491 9.54 -29.65 17.68
C GLU A 491 9.69 -28.34 16.87
N ARG A 492 10.89 -27.72 16.87
CA ARG A 492 11.20 -26.46 16.18
C ARG A 492 10.12 -25.38 16.35
N LYS A 493 9.58 -24.82 15.25
CA LYS A 493 8.61 -23.71 15.26
C LYS A 493 7.35 -24.10 16.06
N ARG A 494 6.79 -25.28 15.79
CA ARG A 494 5.64 -25.82 16.53
C ARG A 494 5.94 -25.90 18.03
N GLY A 495 7.10 -26.45 18.39
CA GLY A 495 7.50 -26.57 19.79
C GLY A 495 7.70 -25.23 20.50
N LYS A 496 8.18 -24.18 19.81
CA LYS A 496 8.30 -22.83 20.38
C LYS A 496 6.95 -22.28 20.81
N LEU A 497 5.97 -22.40 19.91
CA LEU A 497 4.61 -21.93 20.16
C LEU A 497 3.92 -22.79 21.22
N ALA A 498 4.07 -24.12 21.15
CA ALA A 498 3.49 -25.04 22.14
C ALA A 498 4.05 -24.81 23.56
N GLU A 499 5.36 -24.60 23.73
CA GLU A 499 5.92 -24.26 25.05
C GLU A 499 5.49 -22.86 25.52
N LEU A 500 5.31 -21.88 24.62
CA LEU A 500 4.73 -20.58 24.99
C LEU A 500 3.27 -20.72 25.45
N ASN A 501 2.45 -21.48 24.72
CA ASN A 501 1.05 -21.73 25.09
C ASN A 501 0.97 -22.36 26.48
N ARG A 502 1.81 -23.36 26.75
CA ARG A 502 1.88 -24.01 28.07
C ARG A 502 2.29 -23.03 29.17
N LEU A 503 3.28 -22.17 28.92
CA LEU A 503 3.73 -21.15 29.87
C LEU A 503 2.60 -20.16 30.23
N ILE A 504 1.80 -19.76 29.24
CA ILE A 504 0.64 -18.87 29.46
C ILE A 504 -0.45 -19.59 30.25
N LEU A 505 -0.81 -20.82 29.85
CA LEU A 505 -1.87 -21.59 30.49
C LEU A 505 -1.50 -22.05 31.92
N SER A 506 -0.23 -22.38 32.19
CA SER A 506 0.22 -22.82 33.52
C SER A 506 0.19 -21.71 34.57
N ASN A 507 0.35 -20.44 34.16
CA ASN A 507 0.34 -19.30 35.06
C ASN A 507 -1.07 -18.71 35.26
N SER A 508 -2.05 -19.15 34.48
CA SER A 508 -3.44 -18.72 34.63
C SER A 508 -4.11 -19.53 35.76
N ASN A 509 -4.68 -18.87 36.77
CA ASN A 509 -5.32 -19.47 37.97
C ASN A 509 -6.62 -20.28 37.68
N GLY A 510 -6.82 -20.76 36.46
CA GLY A 510 -8.03 -21.48 36.08
C GLY A 510 -7.82 -22.37 34.88
N LEU A 511 -7.43 -23.63 35.13
CA LEU A 511 -7.82 -24.85 34.41
C LEU A 511 -7.01 -26.06 34.94
N ASP A 512 -7.31 -26.48 36.17
CA ASP A 512 -6.69 -27.65 36.84
C ASP A 512 -6.95 -28.99 36.10
N GLU A 513 -7.88 -29.04 35.14
CA GLU A 513 -8.23 -30.29 34.42
C GLU A 513 -7.46 -30.52 33.11
N ILE A 514 -6.90 -29.48 32.47
CA ILE A 514 -6.13 -29.65 31.22
C ILE A 514 -4.64 -29.85 31.53
N ALA A 515 -4.11 -29.14 32.53
CA ALA A 515 -2.72 -29.26 32.96
C ALA A 515 -2.42 -30.62 33.64
N SER A 516 -3.41 -31.27 34.27
CA SER A 516 -3.19 -32.49 35.07
C SER A 516 -3.12 -33.81 34.29
N LYS A 517 -3.33 -33.79 32.97
CA LYS A 517 -3.22 -34.99 32.10
C LYS A 517 -2.12 -34.92 31.05
N GLY A 518 -1.44 -33.79 30.93
CA GLY A 518 -0.24 -33.64 30.11
C GLY A 518 0.98 -33.94 30.96
N ASP A 519 1.61 -35.09 30.71
CA ASP A 519 2.97 -35.47 31.13
C ASP A 519 3.87 -34.23 31.40
N ASP A 520 4.43 -34.17 32.61
CA ASP A 520 5.23 -33.07 33.20
C ASP A 520 6.56 -32.88 32.45
N ARG A 521 6.48 -32.58 31.16
CA ARG A 521 7.63 -32.42 30.25
C ARG A 521 8.14 -30.99 30.36
N ASP A 522 9.04 -30.77 31.31
CA ASP A 522 9.98 -29.65 31.45
C ASP A 522 9.94 -28.62 30.30
N ILE A 523 9.28 -27.48 30.54
CA ILE A 523 9.42 -26.25 29.75
C ILE A 523 10.92 -25.97 29.57
N SER A 524 11.38 -25.74 28.34
CA SER A 524 12.81 -25.73 28.02
C SER A 524 13.45 -24.33 27.96
N PHE A 525 12.70 -23.30 28.33
CA PHE A 525 13.18 -21.91 28.35
C PHE A 525 14.25 -21.71 29.43
N ILE A 526 15.51 -21.53 29.01
CA ILE A 526 16.66 -21.28 29.91
C ILE A 526 16.94 -19.78 30.14
N LEU A 527 16.46 -18.93 29.24
CA LEU A 527 16.53 -17.48 29.38
C LEU A 527 15.15 -16.90 29.09
N GLN A 528 14.66 -16.12 30.05
CA GLN A 528 13.38 -15.43 29.99
C GLN A 528 13.62 -13.97 30.37
N VAL A 529 13.26 -13.05 29.48
CA VAL A 529 13.37 -11.60 29.69
C VAL A 529 11.99 -11.00 29.46
N GLY A 530 11.56 -10.11 30.35
CA GLY A 530 10.23 -9.50 30.36
C GLY A 530 9.49 -9.80 31.66
N ASP A 531 8.28 -9.24 31.83
CA ASP A 531 7.44 -9.46 33.00
C ASP A 531 6.48 -10.64 32.78
N LEU A 532 6.81 -11.78 33.39
CA LEU A 532 6.06 -13.02 33.16
C LEU A 532 4.65 -13.00 33.75
N ASP A 533 4.36 -12.11 34.70
CA ASP A 533 3.02 -11.99 35.29
C ASP A 533 2.02 -11.51 34.24
N VAL A 534 2.45 -10.59 33.37
CA VAL A 534 1.66 -10.08 32.24
C VAL A 534 1.31 -11.18 31.24
N LEU A 535 2.15 -12.22 31.10
CA LEU A 535 1.88 -13.33 30.18
C LEU A 535 0.70 -14.20 30.63
N SER A 536 0.41 -14.27 31.94
CA SER A 536 -0.74 -15.05 32.46
C SER A 536 -2.10 -14.48 32.06
N GLU A 537 -2.15 -13.18 31.74
CA GLU A 537 -3.35 -12.46 31.30
C GLU A 537 -3.54 -12.49 29.77
N VAL A 538 -2.61 -13.11 29.02
CA VAL A 538 -2.65 -13.13 27.55
C VAL A 538 -3.73 -14.09 27.07
N LYS A 539 -4.64 -13.57 26.25
CA LYS A 539 -5.71 -14.36 25.62
C LYS A 539 -5.37 -14.81 24.21
N TYR A 540 -4.74 -13.94 23.42
CA TYR A 540 -4.43 -14.21 22.02
C TYR A 540 -2.92 -14.19 21.75
N ILE A 541 -2.49 -15.01 20.79
CA ILE A 541 -1.15 -14.93 20.20
C ILE A 541 -1.29 -14.61 18.72
N ILE A 542 -0.54 -13.61 18.25
CA ILE A 542 -0.29 -13.37 16.84
C ILE A 542 1.07 -13.98 16.51
N THR A 543 1.10 -15.08 15.75
CA THR A 543 2.35 -15.71 15.31
C THR A 543 2.77 -15.17 13.94
N LEU A 544 4.04 -14.76 13.83
CA LEU A 544 4.67 -14.25 12.61
C LEU A 544 5.98 -14.99 12.34
N ASP A 545 6.37 -15.18 11.08
CA ASP A 545 7.73 -15.62 10.78
C ASP A 545 8.70 -14.43 10.85
N ALA A 546 9.99 -14.70 11.01
CA ALA A 546 11.04 -13.67 11.04
C ALA A 546 11.21 -12.90 9.71
N ASP A 547 10.59 -13.31 8.61
CA ASP A 547 10.54 -12.57 7.33
C ASP A 547 9.19 -11.87 7.10
N THR A 548 8.26 -11.96 8.06
CA THR A 548 6.94 -11.37 7.96
C THR A 548 6.92 -9.96 8.54
N SER A 549 6.30 -9.03 7.81
CA SER A 549 6.01 -7.68 8.27
C SER A 549 4.56 -7.57 8.68
N LEU A 550 4.34 -6.98 9.86
CA LEU A 550 3.03 -6.62 10.39
C LEU A 550 2.77 -5.13 10.12
N PRO A 551 1.95 -4.78 9.11
CA PRO A 551 1.69 -3.37 8.78
C PRO A 551 0.98 -2.64 9.93
N PRO A 552 1.05 -1.29 9.97
CA PRO A 552 0.43 -0.52 11.03
C PRO A 552 -1.07 -0.80 11.21
N GLY A 553 -1.51 -0.93 12.47
CA GLY A 553 -2.91 -1.21 12.84
C GLY A 553 -3.43 -2.62 12.54
N SER A 554 -2.63 -3.49 11.91
CA SER A 554 -3.05 -4.85 11.53
C SER A 554 -3.30 -5.75 12.75
N ALA A 555 -2.47 -5.62 13.81
CA ALA A 555 -2.64 -6.39 15.04
C ALA A 555 -4.00 -6.11 15.69
N LYS A 556 -4.32 -4.83 15.86
CA LYS A 556 -5.57 -4.35 16.43
C LYS A 556 -6.79 -4.85 15.65
N ARG A 557 -6.74 -4.82 14.31
CA ARG A 557 -7.82 -5.35 13.45
C ARG A 557 -7.97 -6.88 13.56
N LEU A 558 -6.88 -7.63 13.71
CA LEU A 558 -6.93 -9.08 13.95
C LEU A 558 -7.57 -9.40 15.31
N ILE A 559 -7.13 -8.71 16.36
CA ILE A 559 -7.66 -8.87 17.72
C ILE A 559 -9.16 -8.52 17.76
N ALA A 560 -9.55 -7.42 17.10
CA ALA A 560 -10.95 -7.03 16.92
C ALA A 560 -11.79 -8.09 16.19
N THR A 561 -11.21 -8.81 15.24
CA THR A 561 -11.89 -9.89 14.52
C THR A 561 -12.07 -11.11 15.43
N SER A 562 -11.01 -11.58 16.10
CA SER A 562 -11.10 -12.73 17.03
C SER A 562 -12.02 -12.46 18.22
N ALA A 563 -12.10 -11.21 18.70
CA ALA A 563 -12.91 -10.85 19.85
C ALA A 563 -14.43 -10.98 19.59
N HIS A 564 -14.88 -10.88 18.34
CA HIS A 564 -16.29 -10.92 17.99
C HIS A 564 -16.91 -12.31 18.26
N PRO A 565 -18.09 -12.44 18.93
CA PRO A 565 -18.65 -13.73 19.36
C PRO A 565 -18.84 -14.76 18.25
N LEU A 566 -19.28 -14.31 17.07
CA LEU A 566 -19.50 -15.22 15.93
C LEU A 566 -18.22 -15.87 15.41
N ASN A 567 -17.05 -15.35 15.78
CA ASN A 567 -15.76 -15.91 15.40
C ASN A 567 -15.15 -16.79 16.50
N ARG A 568 -15.72 -16.83 17.70
CA ARG A 568 -15.18 -17.61 18.83
C ARG A 568 -15.51 -19.09 18.67
N ALA A 569 -14.50 -19.95 18.84
CA ALA A 569 -14.65 -21.39 18.75
C ALA A 569 -15.64 -21.96 19.79
N GLU A 570 -16.61 -22.74 19.32
CA GLU A 570 -17.48 -23.58 20.15
C GLU A 570 -17.16 -25.05 19.90
N PHE A 571 -16.95 -25.81 20.98
CA PHE A 571 -16.62 -27.23 20.92
C PHE A 571 -17.85 -28.09 21.20
N ASN A 572 -18.02 -29.16 20.44
CA ASN A 572 -18.98 -30.20 20.77
C ASN A 572 -18.49 -30.97 22.02
N PRO A 573 -19.33 -31.09 23.07
CA PRO A 573 -18.93 -31.73 24.33
C PRO A 573 -18.63 -33.23 24.20
N GLU A 574 -19.16 -33.94 23.20
CA GLU A 574 -19.00 -35.39 23.05
C GLU A 574 -17.71 -35.79 22.32
N ASN A 575 -17.39 -35.09 21.22
CA ASN A 575 -16.27 -35.45 20.33
C ASN A 575 -15.11 -34.45 20.35
N GLY A 576 -15.26 -33.28 20.99
CA GLY A 576 -14.22 -32.25 21.06
C GLY A 576 -13.93 -31.53 19.74
N GLU A 577 -14.84 -31.59 18.76
CA GLU A 577 -14.73 -30.92 17.46
C GLU A 577 -15.24 -29.47 17.53
N VAL A 578 -14.67 -28.58 16.72
CA VAL A 578 -15.10 -27.17 16.60
C VAL A 578 -16.34 -27.06 15.70
N VAL A 579 -17.52 -26.86 16.29
CA VAL A 579 -18.79 -26.78 15.55
C VAL A 579 -19.09 -25.39 14.99
N ALA A 580 -18.58 -24.34 15.62
CA ALA A 580 -18.79 -22.96 15.21
C ALA A 580 -17.59 -22.07 15.59
N GLY A 581 -17.47 -20.93 14.90
CA GLY A 581 -16.33 -20.03 15.03
C GLY A 581 -15.01 -20.69 14.63
N TYR A 582 -13.91 -20.11 15.11
CA TYR A 582 -12.56 -20.45 14.69
C TYR A 582 -11.61 -20.41 15.90
N THR A 583 -10.67 -21.36 16.01
CA THR A 583 -9.60 -21.25 17.02
C THR A 583 -8.44 -20.39 16.53
N VAL A 584 -8.25 -20.32 15.20
CA VAL A 584 -7.20 -19.56 14.53
C VAL A 584 -7.75 -18.78 13.34
N LEU A 585 -7.34 -17.53 13.20
CA LEU A 585 -7.64 -16.66 12.08
C LEU A 585 -6.36 -16.32 11.30
N GLN A 586 -6.35 -16.70 10.03
CA GLN A 586 -5.29 -16.45 9.06
C GLN A 586 -5.56 -15.11 8.35
N PRO A 587 -4.67 -14.10 8.43
CA PRO A 587 -4.73 -12.94 7.55
C PRO A 587 -4.28 -13.28 6.13
N ARG A 588 -4.62 -12.41 5.18
CA ARG A 588 -4.09 -12.46 3.83
C ARG A 588 -2.57 -12.27 3.85
N LEU A 589 -1.86 -13.08 3.07
CA LEU A 589 -0.42 -12.97 2.87
C LEU A 589 -0.16 -12.34 1.50
N GLU A 590 0.60 -11.24 1.47
CA GLU A 590 1.06 -10.59 0.25
C GLU A 590 2.59 -10.51 0.23
N ILE A 591 3.16 -10.33 -0.94
CA ILE A 591 4.62 -10.26 -1.12
C ILE A 591 5.07 -8.80 -1.00
N ARG A 592 6.14 -8.56 -0.26
CA ARG A 592 6.77 -7.24 -0.17
C ARG A 592 7.20 -6.76 -1.56
N PRO A 593 6.83 -5.53 -1.97
CA PRO A 593 7.19 -4.96 -3.27
C PRO A 593 8.71 -4.93 -3.53
N GLU A 594 9.49 -4.74 -2.48
CA GLU A 594 10.97 -4.74 -2.51
C GLU A 594 11.53 -6.11 -2.89
N SER A 595 10.91 -7.19 -2.43
CA SER A 595 11.33 -8.57 -2.72
C SER A 595 10.87 -9.04 -4.11
N ALA A 596 9.74 -8.53 -4.60
CA ALA A 596 9.15 -8.94 -5.86
C ALA A 596 9.90 -8.41 -7.11
N ASN A 597 10.72 -7.37 -6.97
CA ASN A 597 11.42 -6.73 -8.09
C ASN A 597 12.95 -6.97 -8.10
N GLN A 598 13.45 -7.96 -7.35
CA GLN A 598 14.89 -8.21 -7.22
C GLN A 598 15.53 -8.87 -8.45
N SER A 599 14.77 -9.65 -9.21
CA SER A 599 15.24 -10.49 -10.32
C SER A 599 14.09 -10.73 -11.32
N ILE A 600 14.40 -11.23 -12.53
CA ILE A 600 13.33 -11.64 -13.47
C ILE A 600 12.49 -12.77 -12.85
N PHE A 601 13.15 -13.68 -12.14
CA PHE A 601 12.50 -14.76 -11.40
C PHE A 601 11.47 -14.22 -10.40
N THR A 602 11.86 -13.31 -9.51
CA THR A 602 10.94 -12.74 -8.52
C THR A 602 9.79 -11.98 -9.20
N ARG A 603 10.05 -11.19 -10.25
CA ARG A 603 8.99 -10.46 -10.99
C ARG A 603 7.95 -11.37 -11.62
N VAL A 604 8.38 -12.52 -12.16
CA VAL A 604 7.49 -13.46 -12.84
C VAL A 604 6.78 -14.38 -11.85
N PHE A 605 7.44 -14.83 -10.79
CA PHE A 605 6.91 -15.84 -9.87
C PHE A 605 6.22 -15.26 -8.63
N ALA A 606 6.55 -14.05 -8.18
CA ALA A 606 5.86 -13.40 -7.06
C ALA A 606 4.37 -13.15 -7.36
N GLY A 607 4.00 -12.85 -8.60
CA GLY A 607 2.61 -12.57 -8.98
C GLY A 607 2.28 -11.08 -8.93
N ASP A 608 0.99 -10.76 -8.86
CA ASP A 608 0.53 -9.37 -8.85
C ASP A 608 1.02 -8.64 -7.58
N ILE A 609 1.92 -7.67 -7.78
CA ILE A 609 2.46 -6.75 -6.75
C ILE A 609 1.47 -5.61 -6.51
N GLY A 610 0.17 -5.85 -6.72
CA GLY A 610 -0.87 -4.85 -6.54
C GLY A 610 -0.96 -4.50 -5.06
N LEU A 611 -0.25 -3.44 -4.64
CA LEU A 611 -0.44 -2.74 -3.37
C LEU A 611 -1.83 -2.12 -3.37
N ASP A 612 -2.85 -2.96 -3.27
CA ASP A 612 -4.20 -2.51 -3.00
C ASP A 612 -4.39 -2.39 -1.49
N LEU A 613 -3.54 -1.56 -0.87
CA LEU A 613 -3.56 -1.24 0.57
C LEU A 613 -4.89 -0.58 0.99
N TYR A 614 -5.72 -0.18 0.03
CA TYR A 614 -6.94 0.60 0.22
C TYR A 614 -8.21 -0.03 -0.37
N THR A 615 -8.19 -1.28 -0.89
CA THR A 615 -9.43 -1.94 -1.32
C THR A 615 -9.70 -3.33 -0.74
N ARG A 616 -10.95 -3.74 -1.00
CA ARG A 616 -11.81 -4.73 -0.38
C ARG A 616 -11.20 -6.13 -0.24
N ALA A 617 -11.83 -6.91 0.64
CA ALA A 617 -11.67 -8.35 0.76
C ALA A 617 -11.53 -9.07 -0.60
N VAL A 618 -10.50 -9.91 -0.71
CA VAL A 618 -10.26 -10.78 -1.87
C VAL A 618 -10.99 -12.10 -1.69
N SER A 619 -11.54 -12.64 -2.78
CA SER A 619 -12.28 -13.90 -2.77
C SER A 619 -11.35 -15.11 -2.61
N ASP A 620 -11.73 -16.04 -1.74
CA ASP A 620 -11.09 -17.33 -1.53
C ASP A 620 -12.16 -18.43 -1.50
N VAL A 621 -11.96 -19.51 -2.28
CA VAL A 621 -12.97 -20.57 -2.41
C VAL A 621 -13.29 -21.23 -1.08
N TYR A 622 -12.28 -21.47 -0.23
CA TYR A 622 -12.48 -22.16 1.03
C TYR A 622 -13.28 -21.28 1.99
N GLN A 623 -12.88 -20.01 2.16
CA GLN A 623 -13.59 -19.10 3.05
C GLN A 623 -14.99 -18.72 2.52
N ASP A 624 -15.12 -18.45 1.22
CA ASP A 624 -16.35 -17.92 0.64
C ASP A 624 -17.41 -18.99 0.46
N PHE A 625 -17.02 -20.22 0.09
CA PHE A 625 -17.95 -21.30 -0.20
C PHE A 625 -18.18 -22.25 0.99
N PHE A 626 -17.14 -22.52 1.78
CA PHE A 626 -17.21 -23.43 2.93
C PHE A 626 -17.22 -22.71 4.28
N GLY A 627 -16.80 -21.45 4.34
CA GLY A 627 -16.73 -20.69 5.59
C GLY A 627 -15.47 -20.96 6.41
N GLU A 628 -14.43 -21.55 5.81
CA GLU A 628 -13.18 -21.94 6.49
C GLU A 628 -11.98 -21.59 5.62
N GLY A 629 -10.91 -21.04 6.19
CA GLY A 629 -9.66 -20.75 5.52
C GLY A 629 -8.65 -21.90 5.56
N ILE A 630 -7.50 -21.69 4.91
CA ILE A 630 -6.32 -22.55 5.05
C ILE A 630 -5.31 -21.82 5.93
N TYR A 631 -4.87 -22.46 7.02
CA TYR A 631 -3.84 -21.90 7.89
C TYR A 631 -2.44 -22.12 7.30
N ALA A 632 -1.66 -21.04 7.24
CA ALA A 632 -0.31 -21.01 6.68
C ALA A 632 0.75 -20.72 7.76
N GLY A 633 0.42 -20.97 9.03
CA GLY A 633 1.36 -20.84 10.15
C GLY A 633 1.56 -19.41 10.65
N LYS A 634 0.70 -18.48 10.22
CA LYS A 634 0.75 -17.05 10.56
C LYS A 634 -0.65 -16.53 10.83
N GLY A 635 -0.82 -15.70 11.84
CA GLY A 635 -2.13 -15.16 12.18
C GLY A 635 -2.37 -15.15 13.67
N ILE A 636 -3.63 -14.98 14.06
CA ILE A 636 -4.05 -14.84 15.45
C ILE A 636 -4.82 -16.07 15.91
N TYR A 637 -4.53 -16.56 17.12
CA TYR A 637 -5.31 -17.64 17.73
C TYR A 637 -5.56 -17.37 19.21
N ASP A 638 -6.67 -17.92 19.72
CA ASP A 638 -6.97 -17.96 21.15
C ASP A 638 -6.22 -19.15 21.78
N VAL A 639 -5.38 -18.85 22.77
CA VAL A 639 -4.39 -19.82 23.32
C VAL A 639 -5.08 -21.08 23.85
N ALA A 640 -6.14 -20.92 24.63
CA ALA A 640 -6.82 -22.02 25.29
C ALA A 640 -7.60 -22.89 24.29
N THR A 641 -8.34 -22.26 23.37
CA THR A 641 -9.12 -23.01 22.37
C THR A 641 -8.23 -23.66 21.32
N PHE A 642 -7.15 -23.01 20.90
CA PHE A 642 -6.18 -23.57 19.97
C PHE A 642 -5.49 -24.80 20.57
N GLU A 643 -4.96 -24.71 21.79
CA GLU A 643 -4.32 -25.85 22.45
C GLU A 643 -5.30 -27.02 22.67
N ARG A 644 -6.54 -26.71 23.07
CA ARG A 644 -7.61 -27.72 23.21
C ARG A 644 -7.89 -28.46 21.91
N SER A 645 -7.85 -27.78 20.76
CA SER A 645 -8.11 -28.41 19.46
C SER A 645 -7.00 -29.38 19.02
N LEU A 646 -5.77 -29.24 19.53
CA LEU A 646 -4.60 -30.03 19.12
C LEU A 646 -4.17 -31.10 20.14
N THR A 647 -4.67 -31.00 21.36
CA THR A 647 -4.26 -31.86 22.48
C THR A 647 -4.39 -33.34 22.13
N GLY A 648 -3.30 -34.09 22.22
CA GLY A 648 -3.27 -35.55 22.02
C GLY A 648 -3.29 -36.04 20.56
N ARG A 649 -3.41 -35.15 19.57
CA ARG A 649 -3.63 -35.51 18.15
C ARG A 649 -2.35 -35.72 17.33
N VAL A 650 -1.20 -35.24 17.81
CA VAL A 650 0.05 -35.25 17.05
C VAL A 650 1.15 -36.02 17.80
N PRO A 651 1.68 -37.11 17.23
CA PRO A 651 2.87 -37.77 17.76
C PRO A 651 4.12 -36.88 17.67
N GLU A 652 5.06 -37.07 18.59
CA GLU A 652 6.33 -36.34 18.54
C GLU A 652 7.15 -36.72 17.29
N ASN A 653 7.84 -35.74 16.72
CA ASN A 653 8.69 -35.83 15.54
C ASN A 653 7.97 -36.30 14.26
N ALA A 654 6.63 -36.21 14.20
CA ALA A 654 5.86 -36.70 13.07
C ALA A 654 5.67 -35.68 11.94
N LEU A 655 5.55 -34.39 12.27
CA LEU A 655 5.12 -33.34 11.33
C LEU A 655 6.21 -32.29 11.10
N LEU A 656 6.72 -32.21 9.87
CA LEU A 656 7.62 -31.14 9.42
C LEU A 656 6.86 -29.83 9.14
N SER A 657 5.67 -29.93 8.54
CA SER A 657 4.74 -28.81 8.36
C SER A 657 3.47 -29.11 9.14
N HIS A 658 3.18 -28.25 10.11
CA HIS A 658 2.06 -28.37 11.04
C HIS A 658 0.90 -27.45 10.64
N ASP A 659 1.15 -26.46 9.80
CA ASP A 659 0.23 -25.37 9.49
C ASP A 659 -1.14 -25.86 8.98
N LEU A 660 -1.17 -26.71 7.94
CA LEU A 660 -2.43 -27.25 7.43
C LEU A 660 -3.15 -28.13 8.46
N PHE A 661 -2.39 -28.95 9.20
CA PHE A 661 -2.93 -29.86 10.20
C PHE A 661 -3.61 -29.08 11.35
N GLU A 662 -2.93 -28.06 11.86
CA GLU A 662 -3.44 -27.19 12.91
C GLU A 662 -4.67 -26.41 12.43
N GLY A 663 -4.67 -25.96 11.17
CA GLY A 663 -5.82 -25.28 10.58
C GLY A 663 -7.05 -26.18 10.40
N ILE A 664 -6.86 -27.46 10.08
CA ILE A 664 -7.95 -28.44 9.95
C ILE A 664 -8.60 -28.68 11.32
N HIS A 665 -7.80 -29.03 12.34
CA HIS A 665 -8.35 -29.34 13.66
C HIS A 665 -8.83 -28.11 14.44
N GLY A 666 -8.21 -26.96 14.21
CA GLY A 666 -8.61 -25.68 14.79
C GLY A 666 -9.75 -24.98 14.07
N ARG A 667 -10.15 -25.48 12.88
CA ARG A 667 -11.05 -24.81 11.94
C ARG A 667 -10.59 -23.37 11.68
N ALA A 668 -9.64 -23.20 10.78
CA ALA A 668 -9.10 -21.87 10.47
C ALA A 668 -10.12 -20.97 9.77
N GLY A 669 -10.13 -19.68 10.10
CA GLY A 669 -10.89 -18.64 9.38
C GLY A 669 -9.97 -17.70 8.61
N LEU A 670 -10.34 -17.26 7.41
CA LEU A 670 -9.56 -16.28 6.63
C LEU A 670 -10.06 -14.85 6.88
N VAL A 671 -9.16 -13.97 7.32
CA VAL A 671 -9.40 -12.52 7.45
C VAL A 671 -8.93 -11.83 6.16
N THR A 672 -9.84 -11.79 5.18
CA THR A 672 -9.57 -11.36 3.80
C THR A 672 -9.17 -9.89 3.63
N ASP A 673 -9.40 -9.05 4.63
CA ASP A 673 -9.22 -7.60 4.59
C ASP A 673 -8.12 -7.09 5.54
N VAL A 674 -7.35 -8.00 6.14
CA VAL A 674 -6.09 -7.69 6.85
C VAL A 674 -4.95 -8.41 6.12
N THR A 675 -3.90 -7.66 5.78
CA THR A 675 -2.76 -8.15 4.99
C THR A 675 -1.49 -8.16 5.84
N LEU A 676 -0.73 -9.25 5.78
CA LEU A 676 0.66 -9.33 6.22
C LEU A 676 1.58 -9.40 4.99
N LEU A 677 2.80 -8.88 5.12
CA LEU A 677 3.76 -8.82 4.02
C LEU A 677 4.93 -9.79 4.23
N GLU A 678 5.20 -10.65 3.27
CA GLU A 678 6.29 -11.64 3.29
C GLU A 678 7.33 -11.40 2.19
N ASP A 679 8.54 -11.88 2.43
CA ASP A 679 9.58 -11.94 1.40
C ASP A 679 9.39 -13.14 0.47
N TYR A 680 9.51 -12.91 -0.84
CA TYR A 680 9.60 -14.00 -1.81
C TYR A 680 11.03 -14.55 -1.91
N PRO A 681 11.24 -15.86 -2.20
CA PRO A 681 12.58 -16.40 -2.42
C PRO A 681 13.34 -15.61 -3.50
N PRO A 682 14.58 -15.17 -3.24
CA PRO A 682 15.29 -14.23 -4.14
C PRO A 682 15.71 -14.85 -5.48
N ASN A 683 15.88 -16.18 -5.52
CA ASN A 683 16.30 -16.92 -6.71
C ASN A 683 15.64 -18.31 -6.82
N TYR A 684 15.72 -18.90 -8.02
CA TYR A 684 15.09 -20.18 -8.32
C TYR A 684 15.59 -21.35 -7.45
N HIS A 685 16.87 -21.34 -7.05
CA HIS A 685 17.40 -22.41 -6.20
C HIS A 685 16.82 -22.38 -4.79
N THR A 686 16.69 -21.20 -4.18
CA THR A 686 16.05 -21.05 -2.87
C THR A 686 14.58 -21.44 -2.90
N TYR A 687 13.91 -21.16 -4.02
CA TYR A 687 12.53 -21.59 -4.28
C TYR A 687 12.41 -23.12 -4.34
N THR A 688 13.24 -23.82 -5.11
CA THR A 688 13.20 -25.29 -5.24
C THR A 688 13.50 -26.01 -3.92
N LEU A 689 14.39 -25.47 -3.08
CA LEU A 689 14.62 -26.00 -1.72
C LEU A 689 13.40 -25.81 -0.80
N ARG A 690 12.71 -24.66 -0.89
CA ARG A 690 11.47 -24.40 -0.14
C ARG A 690 10.36 -25.35 -0.62
N LEU A 691 10.24 -25.57 -1.93
CA LEU A 691 9.28 -26.49 -2.54
C LEU A 691 9.51 -27.94 -2.08
N HIS A 692 10.75 -28.43 -2.11
CA HIS A 692 11.10 -29.78 -1.62
C HIS A 692 10.64 -30.00 -0.19
N ARG A 693 10.92 -29.02 0.70
CA ARG A 693 10.50 -29.08 2.11
C ARG A 693 8.98 -29.16 2.25
N TRP A 694 8.25 -28.34 1.51
CA TRP A 694 6.80 -28.30 1.56
C TRP A 694 6.17 -29.62 1.11
N ILE A 695 6.64 -30.17 -0.01
CA ILE A 695 6.17 -31.47 -0.49
C ILE A 695 6.42 -32.57 0.55
N ARG A 696 7.60 -32.59 1.20
CA ARG A 696 7.86 -33.55 2.27
C ARG A 696 6.88 -33.40 3.44
N GLY A 697 6.58 -32.17 3.85
CA GLY A 697 5.60 -31.88 4.90
C GLY A 697 4.18 -32.34 4.53
N ASP A 698 3.73 -32.06 3.31
CA ASP A 698 2.41 -32.47 2.81
C ASP A 698 2.26 -34.01 2.82
N TRP A 699 3.28 -34.73 2.34
CA TRP A 699 3.26 -36.19 2.26
C TRP A 699 3.36 -36.89 3.62
N GLN A 700 3.82 -36.19 4.67
CA GLN A 700 3.77 -36.72 6.04
C GLN A 700 2.36 -36.81 6.60
N LEU A 701 1.38 -36.09 6.03
CA LEU A 701 -0.02 -36.16 6.44
C LEU A 701 -0.75 -37.41 5.93
N LEU A 702 -0.11 -38.25 5.12
CA LEU A 702 -0.69 -39.47 4.56
C LEU A 702 -1.38 -40.40 5.60
N PRO A 703 -0.83 -40.62 6.82
CA PRO A 703 -1.49 -41.44 7.84
C PRO A 703 -2.87 -40.91 8.25
N TRP A 704 -3.11 -39.60 8.15
CA TRP A 704 -4.39 -38.96 8.50
C TRP A 704 -5.45 -39.06 7.41
N LEU A 705 -5.15 -39.69 6.26
CA LEU A 705 -6.16 -40.10 5.28
C LEU A 705 -6.75 -41.49 5.56
N LEU A 706 -6.13 -42.28 6.44
CA LEU A 706 -6.57 -43.63 6.78
C LEU A 706 -7.78 -43.59 7.73
N SER A 707 -8.52 -44.69 7.83
CA SER A 707 -9.68 -44.79 8.75
C SER A 707 -9.30 -44.75 10.23
N ARG A 708 -8.03 -45.04 10.55
CA ARG A 708 -7.46 -44.91 11.91
C ARG A 708 -6.19 -44.08 11.86
N VAL A 709 -6.13 -43.01 12.65
CA VAL A 709 -5.06 -42.00 12.69
C VAL A 709 -4.16 -42.18 13.92
N PRO A 710 -2.88 -41.76 13.87
CA PRO A 710 -1.95 -41.94 14.98
C PRO A 710 -2.21 -40.94 16.13
N ARG A 711 -2.01 -41.39 17.37
CA ARG A 711 -2.17 -40.59 18.60
C ARG A 711 -0.82 -40.31 19.29
N THR A 712 -0.75 -39.27 20.14
CA THR A 712 0.49 -38.86 20.83
C THR A 712 1.12 -39.96 21.69
N ASP A 713 0.34 -40.87 22.25
CA ASP A 713 0.79 -41.99 23.10
C ASP A 713 1.23 -43.24 22.30
N GLY A 714 1.30 -43.14 20.96
CA GLY A 714 1.64 -44.25 20.08
C GLY A 714 0.45 -45.14 19.69
N GLY A 715 -0.76 -44.85 20.18
CA GLY A 715 -1.99 -45.54 19.81
C GLY A 715 -2.56 -45.09 18.44
N ARG A 716 -3.71 -45.66 18.07
CA ARG A 716 -4.51 -45.19 16.92
C ARG A 716 -5.97 -44.96 17.31
N GLU A 717 -6.57 -43.91 16.75
CA GLU A 717 -7.98 -43.57 16.97
C GLU A 717 -8.75 -43.48 15.65
N PRO A 718 -10.09 -43.59 15.65
CA PRO A 718 -10.89 -43.38 14.44
C PRO A 718 -10.68 -41.98 13.85
N ASN A 719 -10.62 -41.89 12.53
CA ASN A 719 -10.43 -40.62 11.82
C ASN A 719 -11.71 -39.76 11.86
N ASP A 720 -11.65 -38.62 12.55
CA ASP A 720 -12.72 -37.64 12.68
C ASP A 720 -12.71 -36.55 11.60
N LEU A 721 -11.76 -36.57 10.65
CA LEU A 721 -11.68 -35.59 9.58
C LEU A 721 -12.86 -35.69 8.61
N SER A 722 -13.46 -34.53 8.31
CA SER A 722 -14.54 -34.39 7.35
C SER A 722 -14.11 -34.74 5.92
N MET A 723 -15.08 -34.89 5.00
CA MET A 723 -14.78 -35.09 3.58
C MET A 723 -13.97 -33.92 2.98
N LEU A 724 -14.21 -32.69 3.44
CA LEU A 724 -13.49 -31.51 2.98
C LEU A 724 -12.05 -31.50 3.49
N ASP A 725 -11.81 -31.88 4.74
CA ASP A 725 -10.47 -31.88 5.33
C ASP A 725 -9.58 -32.94 4.68
N ARG A 726 -10.14 -34.13 4.43
CA ARG A 726 -9.44 -35.16 3.65
C ARG A 726 -9.15 -34.68 2.23
N TRP A 727 -10.09 -33.95 1.62
CA TRP A 727 -9.86 -33.34 0.31
C TRP A 727 -8.71 -32.32 0.33
N ARG A 728 -8.60 -31.46 1.35
CA ARG A 728 -7.49 -30.49 1.47
C ARG A 728 -6.14 -31.18 1.46
N ILE A 729 -6.00 -32.28 2.21
CA ILE A 729 -4.78 -33.09 2.22
C ILE A 729 -4.56 -33.73 0.85
N ILE A 730 -5.58 -34.36 0.26
CA ILE A 730 -5.49 -34.98 -1.07
C ILE A 730 -5.13 -33.95 -2.15
N ASP A 731 -5.66 -32.74 -2.09
CA ASP A 731 -5.37 -31.68 -3.07
C ASP A 731 -3.89 -31.25 -3.02
N ASN A 732 -3.29 -31.15 -1.83
CA ASN A 732 -1.86 -30.89 -1.69
C ASN A 732 -1.01 -32.02 -2.29
N LEU A 733 -1.35 -33.28 -1.99
CA LEU A 733 -0.66 -34.45 -2.58
C LEU A 733 -0.80 -34.46 -4.11
N ARG A 734 -2.02 -34.27 -4.62
CA ARG A 734 -2.33 -34.17 -6.05
C ARG A 734 -1.54 -33.05 -6.73
N ARG A 735 -1.49 -31.86 -6.13
CA ARG A 735 -0.77 -30.70 -6.67
C ARG A 735 0.71 -30.99 -6.82
N SER A 736 1.32 -31.66 -5.84
CA SER A 736 2.72 -32.07 -5.94
C SER A 736 2.96 -33.04 -7.11
N MET A 737 2.03 -33.96 -7.36
CA MET A 737 2.15 -34.99 -8.43
C MET A 737 1.89 -34.47 -9.85
N LEU A 738 1.52 -33.20 -10.03
CA LEU A 738 1.24 -32.63 -11.34
C LEU A 738 2.44 -32.73 -12.30
N MET A 739 3.60 -32.22 -11.90
CA MET A 739 4.79 -32.21 -12.75
C MET A 739 5.28 -33.63 -13.10
N PRO A 740 5.38 -34.59 -12.16
CA PRO A 740 5.67 -35.98 -12.48
C PRO A 740 4.66 -36.62 -13.44
N SER A 741 3.36 -36.39 -13.25
CA SER A 741 2.31 -36.98 -14.09
C SER A 741 2.35 -36.41 -15.51
N LEU A 742 2.60 -35.11 -15.67
CA LEU A 742 2.75 -34.47 -16.97
C LEU A 742 3.99 -34.95 -17.71
N LEU A 743 5.12 -35.05 -17.02
CA LEU A 743 6.35 -35.58 -17.62
C LEU A 743 6.14 -37.03 -18.08
N ALA A 744 5.50 -37.87 -17.26
CA ALA A 744 5.17 -39.25 -17.63
C ALA A 744 4.22 -39.32 -18.84
N LEU A 745 3.19 -38.47 -18.88
CA LEU A 745 2.26 -38.39 -20.01
C LEU A 745 2.96 -37.96 -21.31
N LEU A 746 3.89 -37.00 -21.26
CA LEU A 746 4.66 -36.57 -22.43
C LEU A 746 5.62 -37.66 -22.91
N ILE A 747 6.39 -38.27 -22.00
CA ILE A 747 7.35 -39.34 -22.32
C ILE A 747 6.63 -40.52 -22.98
N THR A 748 5.54 -40.98 -22.36
CA THR A 748 4.76 -42.10 -22.91
C THR A 748 4.01 -41.70 -24.19
N GLY A 749 3.52 -40.46 -24.28
CA GLY A 749 2.90 -39.90 -25.49
C GLY A 749 3.83 -39.86 -26.71
N TRP A 750 5.13 -39.67 -26.48
CA TRP A 750 6.13 -39.67 -27.56
C TRP A 750 6.60 -41.08 -27.94
N LEU A 751 6.74 -41.98 -26.96
CA LEU A 751 7.43 -43.26 -27.14
C LEU A 751 6.51 -44.49 -27.23
N LEU A 752 5.40 -44.51 -26.50
CA LEU A 752 4.66 -45.75 -26.17
C LEU A 752 3.16 -45.71 -26.48
N LEU A 753 2.50 -44.54 -26.39
CA LEU A 753 1.05 -44.43 -26.55
C LEU A 753 0.63 -44.43 -28.03
N ALA A 754 -0.53 -45.04 -28.30
CA ALA A 754 -1.13 -44.99 -29.63
C ALA A 754 -1.61 -43.57 -29.98
N GLY A 755 -1.59 -43.24 -31.28
CA GLY A 755 -2.02 -41.95 -31.81
C GLY A 755 -0.89 -40.99 -32.12
N SER A 756 -1.23 -39.71 -32.25
CA SER A 756 -0.28 -38.66 -32.64
C SER A 756 0.43 -38.08 -31.42
N ALA A 757 1.76 -38.04 -31.47
CA ALA A 757 2.60 -37.35 -30.48
C ALA A 757 2.21 -35.88 -30.29
N LEU A 758 1.65 -35.23 -31.33
CA LEU A 758 1.17 -33.85 -31.27
C LEU A 758 -0.03 -33.71 -30.31
N VAL A 759 -0.99 -34.65 -30.35
CA VAL A 759 -2.18 -34.58 -29.49
C VAL A 759 -1.78 -34.74 -28.03
N TRP A 760 -0.89 -35.69 -27.72
CA TRP A 760 -0.37 -35.89 -26.36
C TRP A 760 0.43 -34.69 -25.86
N THR A 761 1.25 -34.08 -26.73
CA THR A 761 1.98 -32.84 -26.41
C THR A 761 1.02 -31.69 -26.12
N MET A 762 0.00 -31.49 -26.97
CA MET A 762 -1.02 -30.46 -26.76
C MET A 762 -1.84 -30.70 -25.48
N ALA A 763 -2.19 -31.95 -25.16
CA ALA A 763 -2.87 -32.28 -23.93
C ALA A 763 -2.05 -31.88 -22.68
N GLY A 764 -0.74 -32.14 -22.71
CA GLY A 764 0.19 -31.69 -21.66
C GLY A 764 0.26 -30.16 -21.56
N LEU A 765 0.43 -29.47 -22.69
CA LEU A 765 0.52 -27.99 -22.71
C LEU A 765 -0.77 -27.30 -22.25
N LEU A 766 -1.94 -27.79 -22.70
CA LEU A 766 -3.24 -27.24 -22.35
C LEU A 766 -3.59 -27.44 -20.87
N SER A 767 -3.07 -28.50 -20.24
CA SER A 767 -3.30 -28.72 -18.81
C SER A 767 -2.73 -27.61 -17.92
N LEU A 768 -1.62 -26.99 -18.36
CA LEU A 768 -0.96 -25.88 -17.65
C LEU A 768 -1.47 -24.50 -18.09
N SER A 769 -2.26 -24.40 -19.17
CA SER A 769 -2.67 -23.12 -19.73
C SER A 769 -3.88 -22.48 -19.03
N VAL A 770 -4.52 -23.17 -18.09
CA VAL A 770 -5.74 -22.66 -17.42
C VAL A 770 -5.56 -21.26 -16.81
N PRO A 771 -4.51 -20.98 -16.00
CA PRO A 771 -4.31 -19.63 -15.44
C PRO A 771 -4.16 -18.56 -16.53
N PHE A 772 -3.47 -18.91 -17.62
CA PHE A 772 -3.31 -18.02 -18.78
C PHE A 772 -4.65 -17.72 -19.45
N VAL A 773 -5.48 -18.74 -19.68
CA VAL A 773 -6.81 -18.59 -20.28
C VAL A 773 -7.73 -17.76 -19.38
N THR A 774 -7.75 -18.02 -18.07
CA THR A 774 -8.60 -17.26 -17.13
C THR A 774 -8.18 -15.80 -17.02
N SER A 775 -6.87 -15.52 -16.98
CA SER A 775 -6.36 -14.15 -16.97
C SER A 775 -6.65 -13.42 -18.28
N PHE A 776 -6.52 -14.11 -19.42
CA PHE A 776 -6.86 -13.57 -20.73
C PHE A 776 -8.35 -13.20 -20.81
N VAL A 777 -9.26 -14.09 -20.41
CA VAL A 777 -10.71 -13.83 -20.41
C VAL A 777 -11.05 -12.66 -19.48
N THR A 778 -10.45 -12.61 -18.29
CA THR A 778 -10.70 -11.54 -17.33
C THR A 778 -10.18 -10.19 -17.84
N ALA A 779 -8.99 -10.17 -18.41
CA ALA A 779 -8.38 -8.98 -19.01
C ALA A 779 -9.21 -8.50 -20.22
N LEU A 780 -9.75 -9.40 -21.02
CA LEU A 780 -10.63 -9.07 -22.15
C LEU A 780 -11.91 -8.37 -21.67
N VAL A 781 -12.60 -8.95 -20.67
CA VAL A 781 -13.83 -8.37 -20.09
C VAL A 781 -13.58 -6.99 -19.48
N ARG A 782 -12.43 -6.79 -18.82
CA ARG A 782 -12.03 -5.49 -18.27
C ARG A 782 -11.62 -4.49 -19.36
N GLY A 783 -10.85 -4.93 -20.35
CA GLY A 783 -10.37 -4.11 -21.47
C GLY A 783 -11.51 -3.55 -22.32
N PHE A 784 -12.59 -4.32 -22.53
CA PHE A 784 -13.80 -3.81 -23.18
C PHE A 784 -14.46 -2.66 -22.42
N ARG A 785 -14.27 -2.58 -21.09
CA ARG A 785 -14.80 -1.48 -20.26
C ARG A 785 -13.85 -0.28 -20.18
N SER A 786 -12.53 -0.50 -20.19
CA SER A 786 -11.53 0.56 -19.97
C SER A 786 -10.88 1.14 -21.23
N LYS A 787 -11.08 0.54 -22.42
CA LYS A 787 -10.52 0.99 -23.72
C LYS A 787 -8.99 1.19 -23.73
N SER A 788 -8.22 0.44 -22.93
CA SER A 788 -6.75 0.52 -22.92
C SER A 788 -6.12 -0.83 -23.30
N LEU A 789 -5.22 -0.82 -24.28
CA LEU A 789 -4.43 -1.99 -24.72
C LEU A 789 -3.21 -2.24 -23.81
N ASP A 790 -2.63 -1.18 -23.22
CA ASP A 790 -1.45 -1.30 -22.37
C ASP A 790 -1.75 -2.08 -21.08
N GLY A 791 -2.94 -1.86 -20.50
CA GLY A 791 -3.39 -2.63 -19.34
C GLY A 791 -3.62 -4.12 -19.63
N PHE A 792 -3.92 -4.47 -20.88
CA PHE A 792 -4.07 -5.86 -21.31
C PHE A 792 -2.71 -6.58 -21.36
N VAL A 793 -1.70 -5.97 -21.99
CA VAL A 793 -0.36 -6.56 -22.11
C VAL A 793 0.29 -6.74 -20.74
N GLN A 794 0.19 -5.73 -19.87
CA GLN A 794 0.75 -5.79 -18.51
C GLN A 794 0.15 -6.90 -17.66
N SER A 795 -1.14 -7.25 -17.86
CA SER A 795 -1.83 -8.29 -17.09
C SER A 795 -1.55 -9.72 -17.60
N VAL A 796 -1.35 -9.89 -18.92
CA VAL A 796 -1.25 -11.23 -19.53
C VAL A 796 0.21 -11.70 -19.65
N TRP A 797 1.15 -10.77 -19.89
CA TRP A 797 2.56 -11.13 -20.15
C TRP A 797 3.25 -11.89 -19.01
N PRO A 798 3.18 -11.46 -17.74
CA PRO A 798 3.83 -12.19 -16.63
C PRO A 798 3.30 -13.63 -16.49
N VAL A 799 1.99 -13.84 -16.72
CA VAL A 799 1.34 -15.16 -16.66
C VAL A 799 1.83 -16.05 -17.80
N ALA A 800 1.99 -15.50 -19.01
CA ALA A 800 2.52 -16.22 -20.16
C ALA A 800 3.98 -16.66 -19.95
N VAL A 801 4.83 -15.76 -19.43
CA VAL A 801 6.23 -16.09 -19.11
C VAL A 801 6.31 -17.16 -18.02
N ARG A 802 5.45 -17.10 -16.99
CA ARG A 802 5.39 -18.14 -15.94
C ARG A 802 4.99 -19.51 -16.51
N TRP A 803 4.00 -19.55 -17.41
CA TRP A 803 3.61 -20.78 -18.10
C TRP A 803 4.77 -21.38 -18.92
N LEU A 804 5.49 -20.55 -19.69
CA LEU A 804 6.68 -20.98 -20.43
C LEU A 804 7.78 -21.52 -19.51
N LEU A 805 8.11 -20.81 -18.43
CA LEU A 805 9.15 -21.24 -17.49
C LEU A 805 8.78 -22.54 -16.76
N THR A 806 7.50 -22.75 -16.47
CA THR A 806 7.01 -24.02 -15.90
C THR A 806 7.30 -25.21 -16.85
N LEU A 807 7.13 -25.00 -18.16
CA LEU A 807 7.46 -26.03 -19.17
C LEU A 807 8.97 -26.29 -19.29
N VAL A 808 9.78 -25.23 -19.20
CA VAL A 808 11.25 -25.32 -19.22
C VAL A 808 11.77 -26.12 -18.03
N PHE A 809 11.22 -25.90 -16.84
CA PHE A 809 11.68 -26.52 -15.59
C PHE A 809 10.99 -27.85 -15.27
N LEU A 810 10.00 -28.26 -16.08
CA LEU A 810 9.18 -29.45 -15.85
C LEU A 810 9.99 -30.72 -15.46
N PRO A 811 11.10 -31.09 -16.14
CA PRO A 811 11.84 -32.30 -15.77
C PRO A 811 12.51 -32.21 -14.40
N HIS A 812 13.12 -31.06 -14.11
CA HIS A 812 13.82 -30.84 -12.85
C HIS A 812 12.84 -30.80 -11.68
N GLU A 813 11.74 -30.06 -11.82
CA GLU A 813 10.70 -30.02 -10.78
C GLU A 813 10.05 -31.39 -10.57
N ALA A 814 9.79 -32.16 -11.64
CA ALA A 814 9.26 -33.51 -11.54
C ALA A 814 10.20 -34.46 -10.77
N LEU A 815 11.50 -34.47 -11.08
CA LEU A 815 12.48 -35.32 -10.39
C LEU A 815 12.67 -34.88 -8.93
N LEU A 816 12.66 -33.59 -8.66
CA LEU A 816 12.70 -33.04 -7.30
C LEU A 816 11.49 -33.46 -6.47
N VAL A 817 10.29 -33.44 -7.06
CA VAL A 817 9.06 -33.94 -6.42
C VAL A 817 9.20 -35.43 -6.12
N VAL A 818 9.62 -36.24 -7.11
CA VAL A 818 9.78 -37.69 -6.93
C VAL A 818 10.76 -38.00 -5.80
N ASP A 819 11.89 -37.29 -5.71
CA ASP A 819 12.84 -37.42 -4.60
C ASP A 819 12.21 -37.06 -3.25
N ALA A 820 11.49 -35.94 -3.17
CA ALA A 820 10.81 -35.52 -1.94
C ALA A 820 9.77 -36.55 -1.47
N VAL A 821 8.95 -37.06 -2.40
CA VAL A 821 7.92 -38.07 -2.14
C VAL A 821 8.55 -39.39 -1.72
N ALA A 822 9.50 -39.92 -2.50
CA ALA A 822 10.16 -41.19 -2.21
C ALA A 822 10.89 -41.15 -0.86
N SER A 823 11.64 -40.07 -0.61
CA SER A 823 12.33 -39.86 0.68
C SER A 823 11.34 -39.84 1.84
N THR A 824 10.18 -39.19 1.67
CA THR A 824 9.16 -39.10 2.72
C THR A 824 8.49 -40.45 2.96
N LEU A 825 8.12 -41.18 1.91
CA LEU A 825 7.50 -42.51 2.04
C LEU A 825 8.45 -43.52 2.70
N ILE A 826 9.73 -43.51 2.33
CA ILE A 826 10.76 -44.34 2.98
C ILE A 826 10.87 -43.99 4.47
N ARG A 827 10.86 -42.69 4.80
CA ARG A 827 10.95 -42.26 6.21
C ARG A 827 9.68 -42.55 7.01
N LEU A 828 8.52 -42.44 6.38
CA LEU A 828 7.23 -42.66 7.02
C LEU A 828 6.92 -44.14 7.24
N ILE A 829 7.32 -45.03 6.32
CA ILE A 829 6.95 -46.44 6.32
C ILE A 829 8.07 -47.35 6.84
N ILE A 830 9.34 -47.00 6.55
CA ILE A 830 10.47 -47.90 6.78
C ILE A 830 11.35 -47.39 7.92
N THR A 831 11.88 -46.16 7.83
CA THR A 831 12.98 -45.76 8.73
C THR A 831 12.53 -45.06 10.00
N HIS A 832 11.39 -44.36 9.98
CA HIS A 832 10.89 -43.50 11.07
C HIS A 832 11.94 -42.53 11.64
N LYS A 833 12.92 -42.14 10.82
CA LYS A 833 14.05 -41.27 11.19
C LYS A 833 14.13 -40.07 10.25
N ARG A 834 14.69 -38.96 10.75
CA ARG A 834 14.90 -37.71 10.00
C ARG A 834 13.61 -37.09 9.45
N MET A 835 12.50 -37.24 10.15
CA MET A 835 11.19 -36.71 9.74
C MET A 835 11.15 -35.19 9.78
N LEU A 836 11.86 -34.59 10.73
CA LEU A 836 11.99 -33.16 10.87
C LEU A 836 13.18 -32.60 10.09
N GLN A 837 13.95 -33.35 9.30
CA GLN A 837 15.16 -32.78 8.67
C GLN A 837 14.92 -31.46 7.91
N TRP A 838 15.60 -30.40 8.32
CA TRP A 838 15.64 -29.09 7.67
C TRP A 838 17.00 -28.79 7.08
N THR A 839 17.00 -27.87 6.14
CA THR A 839 18.11 -26.96 5.89
C THR A 839 17.51 -25.56 5.77
N SER A 840 17.92 -24.60 6.59
CA SER A 840 17.31 -23.27 6.53
C SER A 840 17.69 -22.56 5.24
N ALA A 841 16.70 -21.91 4.60
CA ALA A 841 16.93 -21.13 3.38
C ALA A 841 17.86 -19.94 3.67
N ALA A 842 17.73 -19.28 4.82
CA ALA A 842 18.61 -18.17 5.25
C ALA A 842 20.07 -18.61 5.43
N HIS A 843 20.30 -19.80 6.02
CA HIS A 843 21.63 -20.40 6.17
C HIS A 843 22.20 -20.81 4.80
N THR A 844 21.35 -21.30 3.89
CA THR A 844 21.75 -21.67 2.52
C THR A 844 22.07 -20.43 1.67
N ILE A 845 21.25 -19.38 1.73
CA ILE A 845 21.47 -18.10 1.02
C ILE A 845 22.79 -17.45 1.44
N ARG A 846 23.18 -17.54 2.72
CA ARG A 846 24.46 -17.01 3.19
C ARG A 846 25.64 -17.95 2.96
N LEU A 847 25.50 -19.27 3.12
CA LEU A 847 26.56 -20.25 2.83
C LEU A 847 26.95 -20.27 1.34
N PHE A 848 25.99 -20.04 0.43
CA PHE A 848 26.24 -20.07 -1.02
C PHE A 848 26.36 -18.68 -1.66
N GLY A 849 26.22 -17.61 -0.88
CA GLY A 849 26.34 -16.22 -1.32
C GLY A 849 25.17 -15.72 -2.18
N LYS A 850 25.06 -14.40 -2.32
CA LYS A 850 24.16 -13.74 -3.31
C LYS A 850 24.55 -14.07 -4.76
N GLU A 851 25.73 -14.65 -4.98
CA GLU A 851 26.20 -15.04 -6.31
C GLU A 851 25.62 -16.39 -6.72
N THR A 852 24.59 -16.37 -7.56
CA THR A 852 24.09 -17.55 -8.27
C THR A 852 25.12 -18.01 -9.30
N LYS A 853 26.17 -18.71 -8.89
CA LYS A 853 27.20 -19.23 -9.81
C LYS A 853 26.59 -20.21 -10.81
N LEU A 854 26.90 -20.06 -12.09
CA LEU A 854 26.42 -20.94 -13.16
C LEU A 854 26.74 -22.41 -12.89
N ALA A 855 27.93 -22.70 -12.35
CA ALA A 855 28.35 -24.05 -11.97
C ALA A 855 27.44 -24.70 -10.91
N LEU A 856 26.91 -23.91 -9.96
CA LEU A 856 25.97 -24.42 -8.96
C LEU A 856 24.62 -24.80 -9.61
N MET A 857 24.12 -23.98 -10.54
CA MET A 857 22.87 -24.29 -11.27
C MET A 857 23.03 -25.56 -12.10
N TRP A 858 24.14 -25.70 -12.84
CA TRP A 858 24.44 -26.93 -13.58
C TRP A 858 24.51 -28.14 -12.65
N ARG A 859 25.25 -28.07 -11.54
CA ARG A 859 25.35 -29.20 -10.60
C ARG A 859 23.99 -29.63 -10.03
N ARG A 860 23.08 -28.68 -9.81
CA ARG A 860 21.77 -28.94 -9.20
C ARG A 860 20.71 -29.38 -10.22
N MET A 861 20.82 -28.96 -11.47
CA MET A 861 19.83 -29.17 -12.52
C MET A 861 20.34 -30.05 -13.68
N ILE A 862 21.47 -30.76 -13.53
CA ILE A 862 22.06 -31.60 -14.59
C ILE A 862 21.14 -32.76 -15.00
N ASP A 863 20.25 -33.16 -14.10
CA ASP A 863 19.24 -34.18 -14.30
C ASP A 863 18.29 -33.84 -15.47
N ALA A 864 17.88 -32.58 -15.63
CA ALA A 864 16.98 -32.18 -16.71
C ALA A 864 17.63 -32.28 -18.11
N PRO A 865 18.84 -31.74 -18.37
CA PRO A 865 19.54 -31.93 -19.65
C PRO A 865 19.85 -33.40 -19.97
N LEU A 866 20.27 -34.20 -18.98
CA LEU A 866 20.52 -35.63 -19.17
C LEU A 866 19.25 -36.38 -19.57
N LEU A 867 18.12 -36.06 -18.92
CA LEU A 867 16.83 -36.63 -19.30
C LEU A 867 16.41 -36.19 -20.71
N GLY A 868 16.60 -34.92 -21.07
CA GLY A 868 16.31 -34.40 -22.41
C GLY A 868 17.11 -35.11 -23.51
N LEU A 869 18.42 -35.31 -23.31
CA LEU A 869 19.29 -36.02 -24.26
C LEU A 869 18.91 -37.49 -24.42
N THR A 870 18.63 -38.17 -23.32
CA THR A 870 18.23 -39.58 -23.35
C THR A 870 16.87 -39.77 -24.03
N LEU A 871 15.90 -38.89 -23.77
CA LEU A 871 14.61 -38.90 -24.44
C LEU A 871 14.70 -38.55 -25.93
N ALA A 872 15.58 -37.61 -26.32
CA ALA A 872 15.83 -37.30 -27.73
C ALA A 872 16.37 -38.51 -28.48
N LEU A 873 17.34 -39.22 -27.89
CA LEU A 873 17.89 -40.45 -28.45
C LEU A 873 16.83 -41.56 -28.56
N MET A 874 16.06 -41.80 -27.49
CA MET A 874 14.99 -42.79 -27.49
C MET A 874 13.89 -42.47 -28.50
N ALA A 875 13.47 -41.21 -28.61
CA ALA A 875 12.48 -40.78 -29.60
C ALA A 875 13.01 -41.00 -31.03
N GLY A 876 14.29 -40.67 -31.29
CA GLY A 876 14.93 -40.92 -32.59
C GLY A 876 15.03 -42.41 -32.96
N LEU A 877 15.09 -43.32 -31.98
CA LEU A 877 15.18 -44.76 -32.21
C LEU A 877 13.81 -45.45 -32.30
N ILE A 878 12.84 -45.02 -31.48
CA ILE A 878 11.54 -45.69 -31.33
C ILE A 878 10.46 -45.06 -32.22
N ASN A 879 10.39 -43.72 -32.25
CA ASN A 879 9.36 -42.98 -32.98
C ASN A 879 9.93 -41.66 -33.54
N PRO A 880 10.65 -41.71 -34.67
CA PRO A 880 11.34 -40.55 -35.24
C PRO A 880 10.40 -39.37 -35.55
N ALA A 881 9.13 -39.65 -35.88
CA ALA A 881 8.13 -38.63 -36.16
C ALA A 881 7.78 -37.78 -34.92
N ALA A 882 7.89 -38.34 -33.71
CA ALA A 882 7.67 -37.61 -32.47
C ALA A 882 8.78 -36.58 -32.18
N LEU A 883 9.99 -36.77 -32.74
CA LEU A 883 11.13 -35.88 -32.48
C LEU A 883 10.87 -34.45 -32.94
N LEU A 884 10.18 -34.25 -34.06
CA LEU A 884 9.81 -32.91 -34.55
C LEU A 884 8.90 -32.15 -33.58
N VAL A 885 7.98 -32.88 -32.93
CA VAL A 885 7.03 -32.32 -31.97
C VAL A 885 7.69 -32.11 -30.60
N ALA A 886 8.54 -33.04 -30.17
CA ALA A 886 9.21 -33.00 -28.87
C ALA A 886 10.41 -32.05 -28.85
N ALA A 887 11.05 -31.78 -30.00
CA ALA A 887 12.29 -31.00 -30.09
C ALA A 887 12.26 -29.64 -29.37
N PRO A 888 11.21 -28.81 -29.48
CA PRO A 888 11.16 -27.52 -28.77
C PRO A 888 11.27 -27.69 -27.24
N LEU A 889 10.59 -28.69 -26.67
CA LEU A 889 10.64 -28.98 -25.24
C LEU A 889 11.97 -29.61 -24.84
N LEU A 890 12.48 -30.57 -25.62
CA LEU A 890 13.77 -31.22 -25.36
C LEU A 890 14.94 -30.22 -25.39
N LEU A 891 14.93 -29.28 -26.34
CA LEU A 891 15.91 -28.19 -26.41
C LEU A 891 15.77 -27.25 -25.21
N ALA A 892 14.55 -26.89 -24.82
CA ALA A 892 14.31 -26.08 -23.63
C ALA A 892 14.84 -26.75 -22.35
N TRP A 893 14.68 -28.06 -22.23
CA TRP A 893 15.17 -28.83 -21.08
C TRP A 893 16.71 -28.90 -21.04
N LEU A 894 17.37 -28.97 -22.19
CA LEU A 894 18.83 -28.94 -22.32
C LEU A 894 19.43 -27.63 -21.82
N VAL A 895 18.77 -26.50 -22.11
CA VAL A 895 19.24 -25.16 -21.70
C VAL A 895 18.62 -24.67 -20.38
N SER A 896 17.81 -25.51 -19.72
CA SER A 896 17.09 -25.11 -18.50
C SER A 896 18.01 -24.59 -17.36
N PRO A 897 19.24 -25.12 -17.13
CA PRO A 897 20.14 -24.55 -16.12
C PRO A 897 20.64 -23.14 -16.47
N LEU A 898 20.82 -22.83 -17.75
CA LEU A 898 21.20 -21.48 -18.22
C LEU A 898 20.05 -20.50 -18.02
N ILE A 899 18.82 -20.91 -18.35
CA ILE A 899 17.62 -20.09 -18.14
C ILE A 899 17.43 -19.81 -16.64
N ALA A 900 17.54 -20.83 -15.78
CA ALA A 900 17.44 -20.68 -14.33
C ALA A 900 18.49 -19.71 -13.76
N HIS A 901 19.72 -19.77 -14.27
CA HIS A 901 20.77 -18.82 -13.91
C HIS A 901 20.42 -17.40 -14.37
N TRP A 902 20.03 -17.21 -15.63
CA TRP A 902 19.72 -15.90 -16.21
C TRP A 902 18.56 -15.20 -15.48
N ILE A 903 17.46 -15.91 -15.21
CA ILE A 903 16.31 -15.32 -14.52
C ILE A 903 16.59 -15.01 -13.04
N SER A 904 17.56 -15.70 -12.44
CA SER A 904 17.93 -15.55 -11.02
C SER A 904 18.94 -14.44 -10.76
N GLN A 905 19.49 -13.82 -11.80
CA GLN A 905 20.41 -12.70 -11.64
C GLN A 905 19.69 -11.48 -11.03
N PRO A 906 20.35 -10.75 -10.11
CA PRO A 906 19.79 -9.53 -9.57
C PRO A 906 19.63 -8.50 -10.69
N LEU A 907 18.45 -7.89 -10.77
CA LEU A 907 18.21 -6.75 -11.63
C LEU A 907 18.91 -5.54 -11.02
N VAL A 908 20.15 -5.29 -11.45
CA VAL A 908 20.81 -4.01 -11.21
C VAL A 908 20.13 -3.02 -12.16
N HIS A 909 19.29 -2.16 -11.60
CA HIS A 909 18.80 -1.01 -12.35
C HIS A 909 19.98 -0.05 -12.49
N GLU A 910 20.74 -0.19 -13.58
CA GLU A 910 21.68 0.85 -13.95
C GLU A 910 20.85 2.09 -14.29
N PRO A 911 20.97 3.18 -13.53
CA PRO A 911 20.24 4.39 -13.85
C PRO A 911 20.63 4.78 -15.27
N THR A 912 19.62 4.84 -16.15
CA THR A 912 19.85 5.24 -17.54
C THR A 912 20.54 6.61 -17.51
N GLN A 913 21.78 6.66 -18.00
CA GLN A 913 22.49 7.92 -18.03
C GLN A 913 21.79 8.83 -19.03
N LEU A 914 21.24 9.93 -18.52
CA LEU A 914 20.64 10.96 -19.35
C LEU A 914 21.69 11.47 -20.33
N SER A 915 21.32 11.62 -21.61
CA SER A 915 22.16 12.34 -22.56
C SER A 915 22.36 13.78 -22.09
N ASP A 916 23.43 14.45 -22.56
CA ASP A 916 23.68 15.84 -22.19
C ASP A 916 22.50 16.76 -22.59
N ASP A 917 21.83 16.48 -23.70
CA ASP A 917 20.62 17.19 -24.14
C ASP A 917 19.44 16.96 -23.19
N GLN A 918 19.17 15.70 -22.80
CA GLN A 918 18.11 15.38 -21.84
C GLN A 918 18.39 16.01 -20.47
N ARG A 919 19.64 15.99 -20.03
CA ARG A 919 20.07 16.65 -18.80
C ARG A 919 19.86 18.16 -18.91
N GLN A 920 20.21 18.79 -20.02
CA GLN A 920 19.99 20.22 -20.23
C GLN A 920 18.50 20.56 -20.22
N GLN A 921 17.65 19.79 -20.89
CA GLN A 921 16.19 19.97 -20.87
C GLN A 921 15.61 19.88 -19.45
N LEU A 922 16.02 18.86 -18.68
CA LEU A 922 15.59 18.72 -17.29
C LEU A 922 16.08 19.86 -16.40
N ARG A 923 17.28 20.40 -16.66
CA ARG A 923 17.79 21.58 -15.95
C ARG A 923 17.05 22.86 -16.33
N CYS A 924 16.72 23.07 -17.61
CA CYS A 924 15.85 24.16 -18.03
C CYS A 924 14.47 24.07 -17.34
N LEU A 925 13.88 22.88 -17.31
CA LEU A 925 12.62 22.63 -16.61
C LEU A 925 12.74 22.89 -15.10
N ALA A 926 13.80 22.40 -14.46
CA ALA A 926 14.05 22.65 -13.04
C ALA A 926 14.22 24.15 -12.75
N ARG A 927 14.88 24.90 -13.65
CA ARG A 927 15.03 26.35 -13.51
C ARG A 927 13.70 27.08 -13.63
N ARG A 928 12.86 26.72 -14.62
CA ARG A 928 11.49 27.26 -14.76
C ARG A 928 10.62 26.91 -13.54
N THR A 929 10.74 25.70 -13.03
CA THR A 929 10.02 25.25 -11.83
C THR A 929 10.47 26.04 -10.60
N TRP A 930 11.78 26.28 -10.43
CA TRP A 930 12.30 27.08 -9.32
C TRP A 930 11.81 28.53 -9.36
N ASN A 931 11.55 29.08 -10.55
CA ASN A 931 11.03 30.43 -10.71
C ASN A 931 9.66 30.62 -10.02
N TYR A 932 8.84 29.57 -9.90
CA TYR A 932 7.62 29.61 -9.09
C TYR A 932 7.91 30.08 -7.65
N PHE A 933 8.89 29.46 -6.98
CA PHE A 933 9.22 29.83 -5.61
C PHE A 933 9.91 31.19 -5.52
N GLU A 934 10.66 31.62 -6.54
CA GLU A 934 11.26 32.95 -6.56
C GLU A 934 10.24 34.08 -6.75
N GLN A 935 9.11 33.79 -7.39
CA GLN A 935 8.06 34.75 -7.64
C GLN A 935 7.05 34.79 -6.49
N PHE A 936 6.63 33.62 -5.98
CA PHE A 936 5.51 33.51 -5.06
C PHE A 936 5.89 33.26 -3.60
N VAL A 937 7.17 33.00 -3.29
CA VAL A 937 7.66 32.90 -1.89
C VAL A 937 8.40 34.18 -1.57
N SER A 938 7.63 35.22 -1.28
CA SER A 938 8.11 36.59 -1.06
C SER A 938 7.88 37.04 0.39
N PRO A 939 8.40 38.20 0.80
CA PRO A 939 8.04 38.80 2.08
C PRO A 939 6.53 39.01 2.29
N ASP A 940 5.77 39.28 1.21
CA ASP A 940 4.32 39.54 1.29
C ASP A 940 3.54 38.28 1.69
N ASP A 941 4.08 37.10 1.36
CA ASP A 941 3.56 35.78 1.72
C ASP A 941 4.26 35.19 2.96
N HIS A 942 4.96 36.01 3.74
CA HIS A 942 5.75 35.57 4.90
C HIS A 942 6.76 34.47 4.57
N TRP A 943 7.29 34.44 3.33
CA TRP A 943 8.16 33.37 2.84
C TRP A 943 7.52 31.98 2.90
N LEU A 944 6.20 31.90 2.80
CA LEU A 944 5.45 30.65 2.70
C LEU A 944 4.95 30.43 1.25
N PRO A 945 4.96 29.19 0.74
CA PRO A 945 4.53 28.89 -0.63
C PRO A 945 3.00 28.83 -0.74
N PRO A 946 2.41 29.44 -1.78
CA PRO A 946 1.00 29.23 -2.07
C PRO A 946 0.76 27.80 -2.61
N ASP A 947 -0.47 27.34 -2.42
CA ASP A 947 -0.94 26.02 -2.80
C ASP A 947 -1.04 25.83 -4.31
N HIS A 948 -1.51 26.88 -5.01
CA HIS A 948 -1.51 26.91 -6.46
C HIS A 948 -1.48 28.34 -6.98
N PHE A 949 -1.02 28.47 -8.21
CA PHE A 949 -1.14 29.65 -9.05
C PHE A 949 -1.88 29.24 -10.32
N GLN A 950 -2.91 30.01 -10.68
CA GLN A 950 -3.65 29.81 -11.91
C GLN A 950 -3.33 30.94 -12.87
N GLU A 951 -2.54 30.63 -13.89
CA GLU A 951 -2.04 31.59 -14.89
C GLU A 951 -3.19 32.18 -15.73
N GLU A 952 -4.07 31.34 -16.28
CA GLU A 952 -5.23 31.76 -17.06
C GLU A 952 -6.54 31.62 -16.27
N PRO A 953 -7.45 32.62 -16.28
CA PRO A 953 -7.44 33.85 -17.09
C PRO A 953 -6.85 35.09 -16.40
N ARG A 954 -6.58 35.06 -15.09
CA ARG A 954 -6.26 36.27 -14.29
C ARG A 954 -4.95 36.23 -13.49
N GLY A 955 -4.17 35.16 -13.56
CA GLY A 955 -2.96 35.03 -12.72
C GLY A 955 -3.29 35.07 -11.22
N ILE A 956 -4.21 34.23 -10.75
CA ILE A 956 -4.67 34.24 -9.35
C ILE A 956 -3.76 33.34 -8.50
N VAL A 957 -3.22 33.92 -7.42
CA VAL A 957 -2.45 33.19 -6.41
C VAL A 957 -3.38 32.77 -5.29
N ALA A 958 -3.44 31.46 -5.01
CA ALA A 958 -4.12 30.98 -3.83
C ALA A 958 -3.22 31.15 -2.61
N HIS A 959 -3.39 32.26 -1.88
CA HIS A 959 -2.69 32.62 -0.65
C HIS A 959 -3.04 31.69 0.53
N ARG A 960 -2.81 30.39 0.33
CA ARG A 960 -2.97 29.34 1.33
C ARG A 960 -1.82 28.35 1.21
N THR A 961 -1.40 27.77 2.33
CA THR A 961 -0.33 26.77 2.35
C THR A 961 -0.69 25.58 3.24
N SER A 962 -0.04 24.44 2.98
CA SER A 962 -0.20 23.19 3.72
C SER A 962 1.15 22.69 4.24
N PRO A 963 1.18 21.78 5.24
CA PRO A 963 2.42 21.19 5.71
C PRO A 963 3.24 20.51 4.60
N THR A 964 2.59 19.87 3.63
CA THR A 964 3.27 19.30 2.45
C THR A 964 3.95 20.40 1.63
N ASN A 965 3.25 21.51 1.35
CA ASN A 965 3.78 22.61 0.56
C ASN A 965 5.00 23.25 1.25
N LEU A 966 4.94 23.43 2.57
CA LEU A 966 6.07 23.88 3.39
C LEU A 966 7.28 22.96 3.21
N GLY A 967 7.08 21.65 3.36
CA GLY A 967 8.15 20.66 3.24
C GLY A 967 8.77 20.63 1.84
N LEU A 968 7.95 20.65 0.80
CA LEU A 968 8.42 20.65 -0.59
C LEU A 968 9.18 21.93 -0.93
N MET A 969 8.70 23.10 -0.51
CA MET A 969 9.41 24.37 -0.73
C MET A 969 10.77 24.41 -0.01
N LEU A 970 10.86 23.89 1.22
CA LEU A 970 12.13 23.77 1.94
C LEU A 970 13.14 22.89 1.17
N LEU A 971 12.69 21.73 0.67
CA LEU A 971 13.54 20.86 -0.14
C LEU A 971 13.87 21.45 -1.51
N SER A 972 12.91 22.12 -2.17
CA SER A 972 13.14 22.80 -3.43
C SER A 972 14.18 23.91 -3.28
N THR A 973 14.20 24.61 -2.13
CA THR A 973 15.23 25.61 -1.81
C THR A 973 16.61 24.96 -1.67
N LEU A 974 16.70 23.81 -0.99
CA LEU A 974 17.95 23.05 -0.91
C LEU A 974 18.39 22.52 -2.29
N ALA A 975 17.46 21.99 -3.09
CA ALA A 975 17.74 21.52 -4.45
C ALA A 975 18.20 22.66 -5.37
N ALA A 976 17.65 23.86 -5.23
CA ALA A 976 18.09 25.04 -5.95
C ALA A 976 19.53 25.44 -5.59
N PHE A 977 19.95 25.26 -4.33
CA PHE A 977 21.36 25.40 -3.94
C PHE A 977 22.25 24.33 -4.59
N ASP A 978 21.79 23.08 -4.69
CA ASP A 978 22.54 21.98 -5.31
C ASP A 978 22.69 22.13 -6.83
N LEU A 979 21.64 22.61 -7.49
CA LEU A 979 21.64 22.95 -8.92
C LEU A 979 22.40 24.25 -9.22
N GLY A 980 22.65 25.06 -8.18
CA GLY A 980 23.44 26.28 -8.23
C GLY A 980 22.65 27.54 -8.56
N TYR A 981 21.32 27.52 -8.50
CA TYR A 981 20.44 28.68 -8.72
C TYR A 981 20.55 29.72 -7.61
N LEU A 982 20.89 29.29 -6.39
CA LEU A 982 21.15 30.19 -5.26
C LEU A 982 22.47 29.86 -4.56
N GLY A 983 23.01 30.86 -3.86
CA GLY A 983 24.24 30.76 -3.09
C GLY A 983 24.01 30.36 -1.63
N PRO A 984 25.06 30.02 -0.87
CA PRO A 984 24.92 29.59 0.53
C PRO A 984 24.28 30.66 1.43
N LEU A 985 24.53 31.95 1.17
CA LEU A 985 23.95 33.02 1.99
C LEU A 985 22.45 33.13 1.75
N GLU A 986 22.03 33.10 0.49
CA GLU A 986 20.60 33.15 0.13
C GLU A 986 19.84 31.93 0.66
N LEU A 987 20.45 30.74 0.60
CA LEU A 987 19.88 29.52 1.18
C LEU A 987 19.54 29.71 2.65
N VAL A 988 20.53 30.15 3.45
CA VAL A 988 20.37 30.31 4.89
C VAL A 988 19.33 31.36 5.22
N LEU A 989 19.32 32.49 4.49
CA LEU A 989 18.34 33.56 4.71
C LEU A 989 16.92 33.10 4.41
N ARG A 990 16.68 32.43 3.27
CA ARG A 990 15.36 31.89 2.91
C ARG A 990 14.88 30.84 3.90
N LEU A 991 15.74 29.87 4.26
CA LEU A 991 15.38 28.83 5.22
C LEU A 991 15.05 29.44 6.59
N ARG A 992 15.88 30.39 7.07
CA ARG A 992 15.64 31.07 8.34
C ARG A 992 14.31 31.81 8.34
N ALA A 993 14.06 32.65 7.33
CA ALA A 993 12.82 33.41 7.22
C ALA A 993 11.59 32.49 7.21
N THR A 994 11.69 31.37 6.47
CA THR A 994 10.64 30.35 6.42
C THR A 994 10.39 29.72 7.80
N PHE A 995 11.46 29.30 8.51
CA PHE A 995 11.33 28.71 9.85
C PHE A 995 10.78 29.72 10.87
N ASP A 996 11.18 30.98 10.78
CA ASP A 996 10.68 32.06 11.62
C ASP A 996 9.16 32.24 11.41
N SER A 997 8.67 32.18 10.17
CA SER A 997 7.23 32.20 9.86
C SER A 997 6.51 30.93 10.33
N MET A 998 7.08 29.74 10.08
CA MET A 998 6.53 28.47 10.55
C MET A 998 6.43 28.38 12.08
N SER A 999 7.27 29.12 12.81
CA SER A 999 7.21 29.18 14.27
C SER A 999 5.99 29.93 14.80
N GLN A 1000 5.41 30.81 13.98
CA GLN A 1000 4.25 31.65 14.33
C GLN A 1000 2.91 30.97 14.03
N LEU A 1001 2.90 29.93 13.19
CA LEU A 1001 1.69 29.21 12.81
C LEU A 1001 1.08 28.44 14.00
N GLU A 1002 -0.25 28.53 14.17
CA GLU A 1002 -1.00 27.78 15.20
C GLU A 1002 -0.80 26.27 15.03
N ARG A 1003 -0.55 25.52 16.12
CA ARG A 1003 -0.34 24.06 16.09
C ARG A 1003 -1.30 23.34 17.01
N TYR A 1004 -1.67 22.12 16.63
CA TYR A 1004 -2.45 21.21 17.46
C TYR A 1004 -1.60 20.01 17.88
N ARG A 1005 -1.30 19.90 19.19
CA ARG A 1005 -0.47 18.82 19.77
C ARG A 1005 0.88 18.65 19.07
N GLY A 1006 1.50 19.76 18.66
CA GLY A 1006 2.77 19.77 17.93
C GLY A 1006 2.65 19.61 16.41
N HIS A 1007 1.47 19.26 15.87
CA HIS A 1007 1.21 19.18 14.43
C HIS A 1007 0.77 20.53 13.87
N PHE A 1008 1.16 20.81 12.64
CA PHE A 1008 0.57 21.88 11.84
C PHE A 1008 -0.85 21.48 11.39
N LEU A 1009 -1.75 22.47 11.36
CA LEU A 1009 -3.06 22.37 10.72
C LEU A 1009 -2.89 22.31 9.19
N ASN A 1010 -3.90 21.82 8.50
CA ASN A 1010 -3.77 21.52 7.08
C ASN A 1010 -3.69 22.76 6.18
N TRP A 1011 -4.32 23.87 6.58
CA TRP A 1011 -4.42 25.07 5.77
C TRP A 1011 -4.14 26.31 6.60
N TYR A 1012 -3.24 27.15 6.12
CA TYR A 1012 -2.98 28.49 6.64
C TYR A 1012 -3.05 29.48 5.50
N ASP A 1013 -3.51 30.69 5.78
CA ASP A 1013 -3.38 31.83 4.89
C ASP A 1013 -1.93 32.36 4.93
N THR A 1014 -1.32 32.60 3.77
CA THR A 1014 0.09 33.02 3.67
C THR A 1014 0.30 34.50 3.96
N ILE A 1015 -0.75 35.32 3.89
CA ILE A 1015 -0.70 36.76 4.12
C ILE A 1015 -0.89 37.09 5.60
N ASN A 1016 -1.81 36.43 6.30
CA ASN A 1016 -2.09 36.77 7.71
C ASN A 1016 -1.69 35.69 8.72
N LEU A 1017 -1.19 34.54 8.25
CA LEU A 1017 -0.75 33.39 9.06
C LEU A 1017 -1.87 32.69 9.85
N GLU A 1018 -3.14 33.01 9.57
CA GLU A 1018 -4.28 32.41 10.26
C GLU A 1018 -4.61 31.02 9.71
N PRO A 1019 -4.99 30.06 10.58
CA PRO A 1019 -5.45 28.76 10.12
C PRO A 1019 -6.84 28.84 9.49
N LEU A 1020 -6.94 28.36 8.25
CA LEU A 1020 -8.15 28.40 7.44
C LEU A 1020 -9.13 27.28 7.82
N PRO A 1021 -10.45 27.54 7.80
CA PRO A 1021 -11.45 26.50 7.99
C PRO A 1021 -11.57 25.58 6.76
N PRO A 1022 -11.76 24.26 6.95
CA PRO A 1022 -11.84 23.56 8.23
C PRO A 1022 -10.46 23.38 8.88
N ARG A 1023 -10.40 23.56 10.20
CA ARG A 1023 -9.18 23.36 11.00
C ARG A 1023 -9.04 21.88 11.34
N TYR A 1024 -8.15 21.17 10.66
CA TYR A 1024 -7.84 19.78 10.93
C TYR A 1024 -6.34 19.50 10.72
N VAL A 1025 -5.87 18.38 11.26
CA VAL A 1025 -4.51 17.87 11.04
C VAL A 1025 -4.57 16.76 10.00
N SER A 1026 -3.79 16.86 8.92
CA SER A 1026 -3.52 15.75 8.00
C SER A 1026 -2.26 15.02 8.46
N THR A 1027 -2.40 13.73 8.77
CA THR A 1027 -1.28 12.87 9.13
C THR A 1027 -0.37 12.57 7.94
N VAL A 1028 -0.94 12.54 6.73
CA VAL A 1028 -0.18 12.38 5.47
C VAL A 1028 0.72 13.59 5.23
N ASP A 1029 0.17 14.80 5.34
CA ASP A 1029 0.91 16.05 5.12
C ASP A 1029 1.97 16.27 6.20
N SER A 1030 1.63 15.95 7.46
CA SER A 1030 2.60 15.93 8.56
C SER A 1030 3.75 14.96 8.28
N GLY A 1031 3.45 13.78 7.72
CA GLY A 1031 4.45 12.79 7.33
C GLY A 1031 5.35 13.28 6.20
N ASN A 1032 4.77 13.90 5.17
CA ASN A 1032 5.52 14.51 4.07
C ASN A 1032 6.48 15.59 4.59
N LEU A 1033 5.98 16.52 5.43
CA LEU A 1033 6.81 17.54 6.05
C LEU A 1033 7.96 16.93 6.86
N ALA A 1034 7.68 15.89 7.65
CA ALA A 1034 8.70 15.22 8.45
C ALA A 1034 9.80 14.59 7.57
N ALA A 1035 9.42 13.91 6.48
CA ALA A 1035 10.37 13.37 5.51
C ALA A 1035 11.23 14.47 4.87
N CYS A 1036 10.61 15.60 4.49
CA CYS A 1036 11.30 16.77 3.97
C CYS A 1036 12.29 17.36 4.97
N LEU A 1037 11.91 17.49 6.24
CA LEU A 1037 12.80 18.02 7.29
C LEU A 1037 14.00 17.12 7.55
N LEU A 1038 13.84 15.79 7.45
CA LEU A 1038 14.96 14.85 7.58
C LEU A 1038 16.01 15.04 6.48
N ALA A 1039 15.57 15.15 5.22
CA ALA A 1039 16.45 15.41 4.10
C ALA A 1039 17.09 16.80 4.18
N LEU A 1040 16.30 17.83 4.53
CA LEU A 1040 16.80 19.19 4.74
C LEU A 1040 17.88 19.24 5.83
N LYS A 1041 17.65 18.57 6.97
CA LYS A 1041 18.63 18.49 8.07
C LYS A 1041 19.97 17.97 7.56
N GLN A 1042 19.97 16.89 6.77
CA GLN A 1042 21.22 16.34 6.24
C GLN A 1042 21.92 17.34 5.30
N GLY A 1043 21.17 17.98 4.39
CA GLY A 1043 21.73 19.03 3.52
C GLY A 1043 22.34 20.20 4.29
N CYS A 1044 21.70 20.64 5.39
CA CYS A 1044 22.25 21.69 6.26
C CYS A 1044 23.51 21.25 7.01
N LEU A 1045 23.63 19.98 7.40
CA LEU A 1045 24.84 19.44 8.03
C LEU A 1045 26.01 19.28 7.05
N ASP A 1046 25.72 19.05 5.77
CA ASP A 1046 26.72 18.94 4.71
C ASP A 1046 27.22 20.33 4.23
N LEU A 1047 26.41 21.38 4.41
CA LEU A 1047 26.70 22.74 3.93
C LEU A 1047 28.05 23.29 4.39
N PRO A 1048 28.47 23.20 5.67
CA PRO A 1048 29.77 23.72 6.12
C PRO A 1048 30.97 23.05 5.44
N GLN A 1049 30.81 21.81 4.97
CA GLN A 1049 31.86 21.05 4.28
C GLN A 1049 31.93 21.36 2.77
N SER A 1050 31.00 22.16 2.24
CA SER A 1050 30.98 22.50 0.83
C SER A 1050 32.12 23.46 0.46
N PRO A 1051 32.78 23.28 -0.71
CA PRO A 1051 33.75 24.24 -1.21
C PRO A 1051 33.04 25.56 -1.56
N ILE A 1052 33.72 26.69 -1.38
CA ILE A 1052 33.17 28.01 -1.73
C ILE A 1052 33.05 28.17 -3.25
N LEU A 1053 34.09 27.80 -3.99
CA LEU A 1053 34.07 27.77 -5.45
C LEU A 1053 33.34 26.51 -5.94
N ARG A 1054 32.07 26.65 -6.32
CA ARG A 1054 31.23 25.55 -6.83
C ARG A 1054 30.97 25.72 -8.33
N TRP A 1055 31.39 24.74 -9.14
CA TRP A 1055 31.04 24.70 -10.58
C TRP A 1055 29.52 24.75 -10.82
N LYS A 1056 28.75 24.20 -9.88
CA LYS A 1056 27.28 24.25 -9.89
C LYS A 1056 26.74 25.67 -10.02
N ARG A 1057 27.40 26.68 -9.42
CA ARG A 1057 27.00 28.10 -9.55
C ARG A 1057 27.12 28.61 -10.99
N TRP A 1058 28.14 28.15 -11.73
CA TRP A 1058 28.26 28.42 -13.17
C TRP A 1058 27.21 27.67 -13.98
N GLN A 1059 26.92 26.42 -13.63
CA GLN A 1059 25.84 25.66 -14.29
C GLN A 1059 24.48 26.32 -14.12
N GLY A 1060 24.18 26.88 -12.94
CA GLY A 1060 22.96 27.66 -12.74
C GLY A 1060 22.85 28.86 -13.68
N LEU A 1061 23.94 29.58 -13.94
CA LEU A 1061 23.96 30.67 -14.92
C LEU A 1061 23.71 30.14 -16.34
N LEU A 1062 24.37 29.05 -16.71
CA LEU A 1062 24.19 28.41 -18.02
C LEU A 1062 22.74 27.95 -18.25
N ASP A 1063 22.06 27.46 -17.21
CA ASP A 1063 20.65 27.08 -17.31
C ASP A 1063 19.75 28.29 -17.56
N ILE A 1064 20.00 29.42 -16.88
CA ILE A 1064 19.21 30.65 -17.11
C ILE A 1064 19.44 31.17 -18.54
N LEU A 1065 20.68 31.15 -19.03
CA LEU A 1065 21.01 31.53 -20.41
C LEU A 1065 20.37 30.57 -21.42
N ALA A 1066 20.26 29.29 -21.11
CA ALA A 1066 19.60 28.29 -21.96
C ALA A 1066 18.08 28.53 -22.02
N VAL A 1067 17.42 28.83 -20.89
CA VAL A 1067 16.00 29.21 -20.88
C VAL A 1067 15.77 30.47 -21.71
N LEU A 1068 16.62 31.50 -21.56
CA LEU A 1068 16.53 32.71 -22.39
C LEU A 1068 16.69 32.38 -23.89
N LYS A 1069 17.63 31.49 -24.24
CA LYS A 1069 17.82 31.04 -25.62
C LYS A 1069 16.58 30.31 -26.17
N GLU A 1070 15.93 29.46 -25.38
CA GLU A 1070 14.69 28.77 -25.76
C GLU A 1070 13.54 29.77 -26.02
N ILE A 1071 13.39 30.80 -25.19
CA ILE A 1071 12.41 31.86 -25.37
C ILE A 1071 12.68 32.58 -26.70
N LEU A 1072 13.92 33.00 -26.96
CA LEU A 1072 14.31 33.67 -28.20
C LEU A 1072 14.09 32.79 -29.45
N GLN A 1073 14.33 31.48 -29.35
CA GLN A 1073 14.06 30.53 -30.44
C GLN A 1073 12.56 30.34 -30.70
N SER A 1074 11.72 30.45 -29.67
CA SER A 1074 10.26 30.41 -29.85
C SER A 1074 9.76 31.62 -30.65
N VAL A 1075 10.37 32.79 -30.41
CA VAL A 1075 10.09 34.03 -31.14
C VAL A 1075 10.55 33.95 -32.61
N GLU A 1076 11.73 33.38 -32.86
CA GLU A 1076 12.26 33.12 -34.21
C GLU A 1076 11.30 32.25 -35.05
N ARG A 1077 10.78 31.16 -34.47
CA ARG A 1077 9.80 30.28 -35.13
C ARG A 1077 8.48 30.98 -35.49
N ASN A 1078 8.16 32.08 -34.81
CA ASN A 1078 6.97 32.89 -35.08
C ASN A 1078 7.18 33.96 -36.17
N GLY A 1079 8.35 33.96 -36.86
CA GLY A 1079 8.59 34.76 -38.06
C GLY A 1079 9.29 36.10 -37.83
N ILE A 1080 9.89 36.33 -36.66
CA ILE A 1080 10.60 37.58 -36.30
C ILE A 1080 12.12 37.36 -36.48
N ASP A 1081 12.59 37.34 -37.73
CA ASP A 1081 13.97 36.93 -38.10
C ASP A 1081 15.01 38.08 -38.16
N GLY A 1082 14.56 39.34 -38.25
CA GLY A 1082 15.43 40.47 -38.62
C GLY A 1082 16.46 40.89 -37.56
N THR A 1083 16.13 40.72 -36.29
CA THR A 1083 16.73 41.46 -35.16
C THR A 1083 17.37 40.57 -34.10
N LEU A 1084 17.26 39.24 -34.24
CA LEU A 1084 17.87 38.25 -33.35
C LEU A 1084 19.37 37.99 -33.62
N LYS A 1085 19.88 38.45 -34.77
CA LYS A 1085 21.24 38.17 -35.27
C LYS A 1085 22.41 38.56 -34.34
N PRO A 1086 22.36 39.65 -33.54
CA PRO A 1086 23.46 39.97 -32.62
C PRO A 1086 23.32 39.31 -31.24
N LEU A 1087 22.11 38.93 -30.82
CA LEU A 1087 21.83 38.47 -29.45
C LEU A 1087 22.17 36.99 -29.26
N GLN A 1088 21.76 36.11 -30.17
CA GLN A 1088 22.05 34.67 -30.07
C GLN A 1088 23.56 34.37 -30.07
N PRO A 1089 24.40 34.93 -30.98
CA PRO A 1089 25.84 34.70 -30.95
C PRO A 1089 26.51 35.24 -29.70
N TYR A 1090 25.97 36.31 -29.09
CA TYR A 1090 26.52 36.87 -27.86
C TYR A 1090 26.22 35.99 -26.64
N LEU A 1091 25.03 35.40 -26.54
CA LEU A 1091 24.70 34.39 -25.53
C LEU A 1091 25.61 33.16 -25.66
N ASP A 1092 25.85 32.70 -26.90
CA ASP A 1092 26.77 31.59 -27.16
C ASP A 1092 28.22 31.94 -26.81
N HIS A 1093 28.65 33.19 -27.02
CA HIS A 1093 29.96 33.69 -26.60
C HIS A 1093 30.14 33.64 -25.07
N ILE A 1094 29.16 34.14 -24.30
CA ILE A 1094 29.18 34.07 -22.83
C ILE A 1094 29.25 32.61 -22.36
N ARG A 1095 28.44 31.73 -22.96
CA ARG A 1095 28.47 30.30 -22.66
C ARG A 1095 29.84 29.68 -22.92
N GLN A 1096 30.49 30.01 -24.04
CA GLN A 1096 31.83 29.51 -24.36
C GLN A 1096 32.89 30.01 -23.37
N GLN A 1097 32.83 31.28 -22.96
CA GLN A 1097 33.74 31.83 -21.94
C GLN A 1097 33.60 31.10 -20.60
N VAL A 1098 32.38 30.83 -20.16
CA VAL A 1098 32.10 30.09 -18.91
C VAL A 1098 32.61 28.66 -19.00
N LEU A 1099 32.38 27.97 -20.12
CA LEU A 1099 32.83 26.58 -20.31
C LEU A 1099 34.36 26.47 -20.40
N ALA A 1100 35.04 27.48 -20.95
CA ALA A 1100 36.50 27.49 -21.08
C ALA A 1100 37.22 27.48 -19.72
N VAL A 1101 36.66 28.14 -18.70
CA VAL A 1101 37.28 28.20 -17.36
C VAL A 1101 36.90 27.02 -16.45
N ARG A 1102 36.14 26.04 -16.94
CA ARG A 1102 35.58 24.94 -16.10
C ARG A 1102 36.62 24.22 -15.24
N ASN A 1103 37.80 24.00 -15.79
CA ASN A 1103 38.87 23.27 -15.13
C ASN A 1103 39.94 24.19 -14.51
N THR A 1104 39.75 25.52 -14.53
CA THR A 1104 40.65 26.53 -13.97
C THR A 1104 39.92 27.39 -12.92
N PRO A 1105 39.70 26.88 -11.69
CA PRO A 1105 39.04 27.62 -10.61
C PRO A 1105 39.64 28.99 -10.33
N ASP A 1106 40.94 29.13 -10.58
CA ASP A 1106 41.66 30.37 -10.35
C ASP A 1106 41.20 31.52 -11.30
N ASP A 1107 40.60 31.17 -12.44
CA ASP A 1107 40.04 32.15 -13.38
C ASP A 1107 38.61 32.57 -13.05
N TRP A 1108 37.93 31.86 -12.15
CA TRP A 1108 36.49 32.02 -11.94
C TRP A 1108 36.13 33.41 -11.39
N VAL A 1109 36.85 33.89 -10.38
CA VAL A 1109 36.53 35.18 -9.74
C VAL A 1109 36.68 36.34 -10.73
N HIS A 1110 37.71 36.31 -11.59
CA HIS A 1110 37.89 37.33 -12.63
C HIS A 1110 36.79 37.25 -13.68
N LEU A 1111 36.46 36.05 -14.15
CA LEU A 1111 35.38 35.89 -15.12
C LEU A 1111 34.04 36.37 -14.53
N TRP A 1112 33.74 36.09 -13.26
CA TRP A 1112 32.55 36.63 -12.58
C TRP A 1112 32.55 38.15 -12.58
N SER A 1113 33.67 38.80 -12.25
CA SER A 1113 33.79 40.26 -12.27
C SER A 1113 33.59 40.83 -13.67
N HIS A 1114 34.20 40.24 -14.70
CA HIS A 1114 34.04 40.66 -16.09
C HIS A 1114 32.60 40.47 -16.58
N LEU A 1115 31.97 39.33 -16.27
CA LEU A 1115 30.58 39.07 -16.67
C LEU A 1115 29.60 40.01 -15.95
N CYS A 1116 29.85 40.32 -14.67
CA CYS A 1116 29.03 41.21 -13.86
C CYS A 1116 29.09 42.67 -14.34
N ASN A 1117 30.28 43.15 -14.74
CA ASN A 1117 30.49 44.54 -15.11
C ASN A 1117 30.30 44.80 -16.61
N ASP A 1118 31.02 44.05 -17.47
CA ASP A 1118 31.10 44.36 -18.90
C ASP A 1118 30.07 43.57 -19.70
N ALA A 1119 30.03 42.23 -19.50
CA ALA A 1119 29.21 41.38 -20.35
C ALA A 1119 27.70 41.55 -20.11
N TRP A 1120 27.30 41.75 -18.85
CA TRP A 1120 25.92 42.04 -18.50
C TRP A 1120 25.43 43.35 -19.12
N GLN A 1121 26.22 44.43 -19.07
CA GLN A 1121 25.83 45.72 -19.67
C GLN A 1121 25.55 45.58 -21.16
N LYS A 1122 26.44 44.88 -21.89
CA LYS A 1122 26.27 44.62 -23.31
C LYS A 1122 25.08 43.70 -23.59
N LEU A 1123 24.86 42.66 -22.79
CA LEU A 1123 23.69 41.78 -22.95
C LEU A 1123 22.38 42.56 -22.74
N ASN A 1124 22.32 43.40 -21.70
CA ASN A 1124 21.16 44.22 -21.39
C ASN A 1124 20.86 45.24 -22.50
N GLN A 1125 21.89 45.87 -23.07
CA GLN A 1125 21.73 46.76 -24.23
C GLN A 1125 21.15 46.04 -25.45
N LEU A 1126 21.63 44.82 -25.74
CA LEU A 1126 21.11 44.00 -26.85
C LEU A 1126 19.67 43.54 -26.61
N LEU A 1127 19.32 43.20 -25.37
CA LEU A 1127 17.94 42.84 -24.99
C LEU A 1127 16.98 44.03 -25.13
N ILE A 1128 17.38 45.22 -24.65
CA ILE A 1128 16.59 46.45 -24.79
C ILE A 1128 16.41 46.80 -26.26
N SER A 1129 17.49 46.79 -27.06
CA SER A 1129 17.39 47.10 -28.49
C SER A 1129 16.49 46.13 -29.24
N PHE A 1130 16.47 44.85 -28.85
CA PHE A 1130 15.60 43.83 -29.41
C PHE A 1130 14.13 44.13 -29.08
N VAL A 1131 13.83 44.39 -27.80
CA VAL A 1131 12.47 44.74 -27.37
C VAL A 1131 12.01 46.02 -28.06
N GLU A 1132 12.82 47.07 -28.15
CA GLU A 1132 12.45 48.34 -28.80
C GLU A 1132 12.17 48.19 -30.30
N SER A 1133 12.90 47.29 -30.99
CA SER A 1133 12.77 47.10 -32.44
C SER A 1133 11.51 46.31 -32.83
N ASP A 1134 11.11 45.34 -32.00
CA ASP A 1134 10.04 44.38 -32.31
C ASP A 1134 8.87 44.40 -31.29
N ALA A 1135 8.80 45.41 -30.39
CA ALA A 1135 7.81 45.52 -29.31
C ALA A 1135 6.35 45.36 -29.77
N SER A 1136 6.04 45.74 -31.01
CA SER A 1136 4.68 45.64 -31.57
C SER A 1136 4.28 44.23 -32.03
N MET A 1137 5.24 43.32 -32.19
CA MET A 1137 5.01 41.93 -32.63
C MET A 1137 5.20 40.90 -31.51
N LEU A 1138 5.71 41.31 -30.34
CA LEU A 1138 5.94 40.44 -29.19
C LEU A 1138 4.70 40.41 -28.29
N ASP A 1139 4.24 39.21 -27.93
CA ASP A 1139 3.18 39.04 -26.94
C ASP A 1139 3.64 39.50 -25.54
N ALA A 1140 2.70 39.97 -24.72
CA ALA A 1140 2.94 40.43 -23.36
C ALA A 1140 3.52 39.32 -22.47
N SER A 1141 3.12 38.06 -22.71
CA SER A 1141 3.65 36.87 -22.04
C SER A 1141 5.16 36.71 -22.26
N ILE A 1142 5.59 36.76 -23.52
CA ILE A 1142 7.00 36.63 -23.94
C ILE A 1142 7.85 37.77 -23.38
N LEU A 1143 7.35 39.00 -23.41
CA LEU A 1143 8.04 40.15 -22.82
C LEU A 1143 8.23 39.99 -21.31
N SER A 1144 7.22 39.48 -20.61
CA SER A 1144 7.30 39.17 -19.18
C SER A 1144 8.36 38.10 -18.90
N GLU A 1145 8.35 37.00 -19.65
CA GLU A 1145 9.34 35.92 -19.50
C GLU A 1145 10.77 36.41 -19.79
N MET A 1146 10.96 37.21 -20.83
CA MET A 1146 12.26 37.79 -21.18
C MET A 1146 12.79 38.71 -20.08
N ARG A 1147 11.93 39.60 -19.56
CA ARG A 1147 12.28 40.48 -18.44
C ARG A 1147 12.67 39.66 -17.22
N LEU A 1148 11.88 38.64 -16.88
CA LEU A 1148 12.15 37.78 -15.74
C LEU A 1148 13.48 37.05 -15.88
N CYS A 1149 13.77 36.46 -17.05
CA CYS A 1149 15.06 35.85 -17.32
C CYS A 1149 16.22 36.86 -17.18
N ALA A 1150 16.07 38.07 -17.70
CA ALA A 1150 17.07 39.14 -17.57
C ALA A 1150 17.33 39.49 -16.10
N ASP A 1151 16.28 39.70 -15.31
CA ASP A 1151 16.37 39.97 -13.88
C ASP A 1151 17.06 38.83 -13.11
N ARG A 1152 16.78 37.57 -13.49
CA ARG A 1152 17.44 36.39 -12.89
C ARG A 1152 18.91 36.27 -13.28
N ILE A 1153 19.31 36.61 -14.52
CA ILE A 1153 20.73 36.66 -14.91
C ILE A 1153 21.46 37.71 -14.07
N HIS A 1154 20.90 38.91 -13.97
CA HIS A 1154 21.46 40.01 -13.18
C HIS A 1154 21.63 39.59 -11.72
N HIS A 1155 20.55 39.12 -11.09
CA HIS A 1155 20.57 38.68 -9.70
C HIS A 1155 21.62 37.59 -9.46
N HIS A 1156 21.71 36.59 -10.34
CA HIS A 1156 22.65 35.48 -10.21
C HIS A 1156 24.11 35.94 -10.28
N LEU A 1157 24.45 36.81 -11.25
CA LEU A 1157 25.80 37.38 -11.41
C LEU A 1157 26.20 38.21 -10.18
N PHE A 1158 25.34 39.13 -9.75
CA PHE A 1158 25.63 40.03 -8.64
C PHE A 1158 25.68 39.30 -7.29
N SER A 1159 24.78 38.35 -7.07
CA SER A 1159 24.78 37.48 -5.87
C SER A 1159 26.07 36.67 -5.78
N ALA A 1160 26.48 36.01 -6.87
CA ALA A 1160 27.72 35.24 -6.92
C ALA A 1160 28.94 36.13 -6.69
N HIS A 1161 29.02 37.29 -7.33
CA HIS A 1161 30.13 38.23 -7.15
C HIS A 1161 30.21 38.75 -5.71
N ARG A 1162 29.08 39.10 -5.10
CA ARG A 1162 29.00 39.56 -3.70
C ARG A 1162 29.48 38.48 -2.73
N GLU A 1163 29.04 37.23 -2.91
CA GLU A 1163 29.44 36.12 -2.06
C GLU A 1163 30.92 35.81 -2.15
N LEU A 1164 31.49 35.84 -3.37
CA LEU A 1164 32.94 35.66 -3.56
C LEU A 1164 33.73 36.79 -2.89
N ASN A 1165 33.28 38.04 -3.03
CA ASN A 1165 33.86 39.19 -2.32
C ASN A 1165 33.63 39.16 -0.81
N MET A 1166 32.75 38.31 -0.29
CA MET A 1166 32.54 38.14 1.14
C MET A 1166 33.44 37.03 1.70
N LEU A 1167 33.48 35.89 1.00
CA LEU A 1167 34.09 34.65 1.48
C LEU A 1167 35.56 34.48 1.04
N LEU A 1168 35.96 35.10 -0.08
CA LEU A 1168 37.29 34.99 -0.68
C LEU A 1168 37.88 36.39 -0.98
N ARG A 1169 37.75 37.33 -0.04
CA ARG A 1169 38.19 38.73 -0.20
C ARG A 1169 39.63 38.87 -0.70
N TRP A 1170 40.51 38.01 -0.23
CA TRP A 1170 41.93 38.02 -0.57
C TRP A 1170 42.20 37.66 -2.04
N TYR A 1171 41.29 36.95 -2.70
CA TYR A 1171 41.54 36.39 -4.02
C TYR A 1171 41.82 37.46 -5.08
N THR A 1172 41.04 38.54 -5.07
CA THR A 1172 41.23 39.69 -5.97
C THR A 1172 42.58 40.39 -5.73
N LEU A 1173 43.04 40.41 -4.47
CA LEU A 1173 44.32 41.02 -4.07
C LEU A 1173 45.51 40.16 -4.47
N LEU A 1174 45.42 38.83 -4.30
CA LEU A 1174 46.49 37.89 -4.63
C LEU A 1174 46.79 37.82 -6.13
N ARG A 1175 45.81 38.06 -7.00
CA ARG A 1175 45.99 38.04 -8.46
C ARG A 1175 46.63 39.31 -9.01
N HIS A 1176 46.53 40.41 -8.28
CA HIS A 1176 47.18 41.69 -8.59
C HIS A 1176 48.10 42.09 -7.44
N PRO A 1177 49.17 41.31 -7.17
CA PRO A 1177 50.08 41.63 -6.09
C PRO A 1177 50.78 42.97 -6.39
N PRO A 1178 51.11 43.77 -5.36
CA PRO A 1178 51.93 44.97 -5.53
C PRO A 1178 53.21 44.68 -6.30
N ILE A 1179 53.71 45.68 -7.06
CA ILE A 1179 54.85 45.54 -7.99
C ILE A 1179 56.07 44.89 -7.31
N LEU A 1180 56.32 45.23 -6.04
CA LEU A 1180 57.37 44.66 -5.20
C LEU A 1180 57.35 43.13 -5.17
N PHE A 1181 56.17 42.54 -4.95
CA PHE A 1181 56.00 41.08 -4.86
C PHE A 1181 55.94 40.42 -6.24
N LYS A 1182 55.46 41.13 -7.26
CA LYS A 1182 55.43 40.66 -8.65
C LYS A 1182 56.84 40.44 -9.23
N GLN A 1183 57.81 41.27 -8.84
CA GLN A 1183 59.21 41.13 -9.23
C GLN A 1183 59.87 39.93 -8.54
N LEU A 1184 59.55 39.69 -7.26
CA LEU A 1184 60.06 38.60 -6.43
C LEU A 1184 59.57 37.19 -6.85
N GLU A 1185 58.41 37.09 -7.49
CA GLU A 1185 57.91 35.83 -8.07
C GLU A 1185 58.55 35.48 -9.43
N SER A 1186 59.11 36.47 -10.13
CA SER A 1186 59.66 36.32 -11.49
C SER A 1186 61.16 36.03 -11.58
N ASP A 1187 61.89 36.07 -10.46
CA ASP A 1187 63.35 35.86 -10.42
C ASP A 1187 63.73 34.45 -9.91
N PRO A 1188 64.21 33.54 -10.77
CA PRO A 1188 64.57 32.17 -10.38
C PRO A 1188 65.89 32.08 -9.59
N THR A 1189 66.64 33.17 -9.44
CA THR A 1189 67.96 33.16 -8.77
C THR A 1189 67.88 33.28 -7.24
N VAL A 1190 66.68 33.51 -6.69
CA VAL A 1190 66.41 33.63 -5.24
C VAL A 1190 66.04 32.28 -4.63
N THR A 1191 66.84 31.24 -4.87
CA THR A 1191 66.63 29.91 -4.28
C THR A 1191 67.69 29.49 -3.28
N ASP A 1192 68.78 30.23 -3.10
CA ASP A 1192 69.86 29.74 -2.22
C ASP A 1192 70.75 30.85 -1.68
N THR A 1193 70.24 31.67 -0.76
CA THR A 1193 71.04 32.41 0.22
C THR A 1193 70.15 32.91 1.36
N SER A 1194 70.63 32.76 2.59
CA SER A 1194 69.97 33.04 3.87
C SER A 1194 69.73 34.54 4.15
N SER A 1195 69.33 35.33 3.15
CA SER A 1195 69.13 36.78 3.26
C SER A 1195 68.06 37.37 2.33
N ASN A 1196 67.04 36.60 1.92
CA ASN A 1196 65.86 37.12 1.21
C ASN A 1196 64.55 36.76 1.94
N ASN A 1197 64.25 37.52 3.01
CA ASN A 1197 63.17 37.22 3.97
C ASN A 1197 61.76 37.51 3.41
N ILE A 1198 61.61 38.50 2.52
CA ILE A 1198 60.28 38.95 2.07
C ILE A 1198 59.57 37.96 1.11
N GLY A 1199 60.31 37.32 0.19
CA GLY A 1199 59.74 36.42 -0.81
C GLY A 1199 59.20 35.13 -0.20
N THR A 1200 59.87 34.60 0.84
CA THR A 1200 59.40 33.44 1.60
C THR A 1200 58.18 33.78 2.46
N MET A 1201 58.15 34.96 3.08
CA MET A 1201 57.01 35.45 3.85
C MET A 1201 55.77 35.69 2.98
N TRP A 1202 55.94 36.28 1.78
CA TRP A 1202 54.87 36.43 0.79
C TRP A 1202 54.32 35.07 0.34
N ARG A 1203 55.18 34.11 -0.02
CA ARG A 1203 54.73 32.74 -0.37
C ARG A 1203 54.01 32.05 0.79
N SER A 1204 54.48 32.26 2.02
CA SER A 1204 53.83 31.73 3.23
C SER A 1204 52.42 32.30 3.42
N LEU A 1205 52.22 33.60 3.18
CA LEU A 1205 50.92 34.25 3.21
C LEU A 1205 50.00 33.75 2.09
N VAL A 1206 50.51 33.62 0.85
CA VAL A 1206 49.75 33.05 -0.29
C VAL A 1206 49.32 31.61 0.01
N ASN A 1207 50.22 30.79 0.57
CA ASN A 1207 49.92 29.40 0.96
C ASN A 1207 48.90 29.30 2.09
N ALA A 1208 48.84 30.29 2.99
CA ALA A 1208 47.84 30.37 4.05
C ALA A 1208 46.43 30.75 3.54
N LEU A 1209 46.32 31.18 2.27
CA LEU A 1209 45.09 31.67 1.64
C LEU A 1209 44.65 30.75 0.47
N PRO A 1210 44.15 29.54 0.76
CA PRO A 1210 43.85 28.54 -0.26
C PRO A 1210 42.68 28.95 -1.19
N THR A 1211 42.79 28.58 -2.46
CA THR A 1211 41.74 28.80 -3.47
C THR A 1211 40.59 27.78 -3.38
N LYS A 1212 40.78 26.71 -2.61
CA LYS A 1212 39.82 25.59 -2.43
C LYS A 1212 39.24 25.51 -1.01
N ALA A 1213 39.20 26.63 -0.28
CA ALA A 1213 38.65 26.65 1.08
C ALA A 1213 37.19 26.15 1.13
N ARG A 1214 36.87 25.37 2.16
CA ARG A 1214 35.50 25.03 2.54
C ARG A 1214 34.89 26.14 3.38
N LEU A 1215 33.55 26.19 3.44
CA LEU A 1215 32.83 27.21 4.21
C LEU A 1215 33.21 27.22 5.70
N ASN A 1216 33.42 26.06 6.33
CA ASN A 1216 33.85 25.96 7.73
C ASN A 1216 35.32 26.32 7.98
N GLU A 1217 36.16 26.31 6.94
CA GLU A 1217 37.59 26.59 7.04
C GLU A 1217 37.89 28.09 6.97
N VAL A 1218 36.97 28.92 6.45
CA VAL A 1218 37.19 30.35 6.21
C VAL A 1218 37.68 31.08 7.46
N GLY A 1219 37.11 30.78 8.64
CA GLY A 1219 37.53 31.40 9.89
C GLY A 1219 38.97 31.08 10.27
N GLU A 1220 39.39 29.82 10.10
CA GLU A 1220 40.76 29.37 10.40
C GLU A 1220 41.76 29.85 9.34
N VAL A 1221 41.37 29.85 8.05
CA VAL A 1221 42.14 30.45 6.95
C VAL A 1221 42.43 31.92 7.23
N CYS A 1222 41.42 32.70 7.63
CA CYS A 1222 41.60 34.11 7.97
C CYS A 1222 42.54 34.29 9.17
N LYS A 1223 42.43 33.47 10.22
CA LYS A 1223 43.35 33.53 11.39
C LYS A 1223 44.79 33.20 10.99
N ALA A 1224 45.00 32.14 10.22
CA ALA A 1224 46.32 31.73 9.76
C ALA A 1224 46.96 32.80 8.87
N ALA A 1225 46.17 33.36 7.94
CA ALA A 1225 46.61 34.45 7.07
C ALA A 1225 46.90 35.73 7.86
N GLN A 1226 46.13 36.04 8.91
CA GLN A 1226 46.36 37.21 9.75
C GLN A 1226 47.72 37.12 10.47
N VAL A 1227 48.10 35.94 10.98
CA VAL A 1227 49.44 35.74 11.57
C VAL A 1227 50.55 36.00 10.55
N ARG A 1228 50.43 35.43 9.34
CA ARG A 1228 51.42 35.64 8.26
C ARG A 1228 51.47 37.08 7.76
N LEU A 1229 50.31 37.75 7.75
CA LEU A 1229 50.22 39.15 7.36
C LEU A 1229 50.88 40.05 8.39
N SER A 1230 50.69 39.79 9.70
CA SER A 1230 51.38 40.51 10.77
C SER A 1230 52.89 40.32 10.70
N GLU A 1231 53.37 39.08 10.50
CA GLU A 1231 54.81 38.83 10.27
C GLU A 1231 55.35 39.67 9.10
N LEU A 1232 54.64 39.69 7.97
CA LEU A 1232 55.04 40.47 6.79
C LEU A 1232 54.99 41.99 7.04
N GLN A 1233 54.02 42.46 7.81
CA GLN A 1233 53.90 43.87 8.20
C GLN A 1233 55.05 44.30 9.12
N ASP A 1234 55.31 43.53 10.18
CA ASP A 1234 56.41 43.80 11.12
C ASP A 1234 57.76 43.89 10.39
N TRP A 1235 58.00 42.97 9.43
CA TRP A 1235 59.21 43.04 8.61
C TRP A 1235 59.27 44.28 7.70
N LEU A 1236 58.14 44.67 7.10
CA LEU A 1236 58.09 45.87 6.26
C LEU A 1236 58.33 47.15 7.08
N ASP A 1237 57.79 47.19 8.31
CA ASP A 1237 57.97 48.31 9.23
C ASP A 1237 59.43 48.39 9.73
N ASP A 1238 60.07 47.23 10.02
CA ASP A 1238 61.50 47.14 10.38
C ASP A 1238 62.45 47.56 9.24
N GLN A 1239 62.02 47.47 7.97
CA GLN A 1239 62.81 47.94 6.81
C GLN A 1239 62.54 49.40 6.42
N ALA A 1240 61.42 49.97 6.89
CA ALA A 1240 61.04 51.35 6.62
C ALA A 1240 61.62 52.36 7.64
N GLY A 1241 62.02 51.89 8.83
CA GLY A 1241 62.82 52.65 9.81
C GLY A 1241 64.31 52.62 9.50
#